data_AF-A0A7S2MUE7-F1
#
_entry.id   AF-A0A7S2MUE7-F1
#
_cell.length_a   1.000
_cell.length_b   1.000
_cell.length_c   1.000
_cell.angle_alpha   90.00
_cell.angle_beta   90.00
_cell.angle_gamma   90.00
#
_symmetry.space_group_name_H-M   'P 1'
#
loop_
_entity.id
_entity.type
_entity.pdbx_description
1 polymer ?
#
loop_
_entity_poly.entity_id
_entity_poly.type
_entity_poly.pdbx_seq_one_letter_code
_entity_poly.pdbx_strand_id
1 'polypeptide(L)'
;TPASLRNTVHSTAVGKMCKARDHVPADQIDQRFYPHTRLDQAKSAFGWVQKGKGGTPKTSMRDKCIQADVRPTVQSRMLLPSLAVLAFCLLLNQIGLFVPVVMLVRNCVLPKTPREVRPKYPTCSEAMLAKEMTIVVTVKDACSQAPGFIRALEVFAPPSVHLIYTYPNFESCAKIELRDVLKRWKKVTVLPLPLRSSPMQGWIDAVPYIKTKYSMLLHNDGYALDSFFGCELLGSLKYHQTNSPKSGYVLAAPMLYESKMDGSLAAHATQTNLRLVKDDSAYGMTVHHDHSLRRALNRGNDFKEGDQTEFVEDHGFLVQTDKITTIIDPAASFTLEYLDMIMTIRANNWKALFVPTARLEFRITEFSWRDIPYFMYKRSEATAHGTRDYLMAKWQANFPNTGFWTYIKYTIVEQHMYGGWHLPDEAYASKTSSRDVLKTMRWKDQAALVFGFFQMVGFNRYALGRDANRLFDFLDVLQRLDRGWTPKRGLAIKASRELARKAVTKTRPAYVSHLSEILPYGAQSRGVAAEIEHEYLPFSIARLTLNSCSMLNAAVEEVCGLVVQQSDDSCVCWINMPTFKSNSLFVRFLGQVAALIKVPSRVTTFVEMALSGSRNGTEHVRPLRSLEGDTFELAACDLGEEDCSTAFSFAKDSKLVSFRGAPATVPGVQNAIAAL
;
A
#
# COMPACT_ATOMS: atom_id res chain seq x y z
N THR A 1 11.46 -65.63 -33.63
CA THR A 1 10.50 -66.68 -33.25
C THR A 1 11.14 -67.59 -32.22
N PRO A 2 10.39 -68.20 -31.30
CA PRO A 2 8.96 -68.03 -31.01
C PRO A 2 8.72 -67.61 -29.53
N ALA A 3 7.70 -66.83 -29.17
CA ALA A 3 6.25 -66.88 -29.42
C ALA A 3 5.46 -67.63 -28.33
N SER A 4 4.47 -66.98 -27.75
CA SER A 4 3.03 -67.27 -27.98
C SER A 4 2.20 -66.10 -27.40
N LEU A 5 1.39 -65.35 -28.14
CA LEU A 5 0.19 -65.63 -28.96
C LEU A 5 -1.11 -65.86 -28.15
N ARG A 6 -2.06 -64.91 -28.28
CA ARG A 6 -3.39 -65.04 -28.91
C ARG A 6 -4.12 -63.68 -28.82
N ASN A 7 -4.40 -62.98 -29.94
CA ASN A 7 -5.52 -63.15 -30.90
C ASN A 7 -6.88 -62.76 -30.28
N THR A 8 -7.79 -61.97 -30.86
CA THR A 8 -8.15 -61.63 -32.27
C THR A 8 -9.25 -60.52 -32.19
N VAL A 9 -9.28 -59.42 -32.99
CA VAL A 9 -9.89 -59.26 -34.35
C VAL A 9 -11.44 -59.33 -34.32
N HIS A 10 -12.32 -58.48 -34.92
CA HIS A 10 -12.35 -57.77 -36.21
C HIS A 10 -13.51 -56.72 -36.32
N SER A 11 -13.32 -55.73 -37.23
CA SER A 11 -14.22 -55.25 -38.32
C SER A 11 -15.56 -54.55 -37.97
N THR A 12 -15.78 -53.25 -38.29
CA THR A 12 -16.09 -52.56 -39.58
C THR A 12 -17.52 -52.69 -40.10
N ALA A 13 -17.95 -51.60 -40.75
CA ALA A 13 -19.07 -51.44 -41.70
C ALA A 13 -20.47 -51.31 -41.10
N VAL A 14 -21.48 -50.68 -41.70
CA VAL A 14 -21.72 -49.78 -42.87
C VAL A 14 -23.24 -49.51 -42.80
N GLY A 15 -23.71 -48.39 -43.37
CA GLY A 15 -25.08 -48.30 -43.90
C GLY A 15 -26.05 -47.49 -43.04
N LYS A 16 -26.47 -46.31 -43.48
CA LYS A 16 -27.59 -46.08 -44.44
C LYS A 16 -28.94 -46.44 -43.81
N MET A 17 -30.04 -45.71 -43.96
CA MET A 17 -30.43 -44.46 -44.60
C MET A 17 -31.98 -44.46 -44.50
N CYS A 18 -32.61 -43.33 -44.80
CA CYS A 18 -34.03 -43.14 -45.17
C CYS A 18 -35.01 -42.91 -44.01
N LYS A 19 -36.00 -42.04 -44.13
CA LYS A 19 -36.44 -41.02 -45.13
C LYS A 19 -37.61 -40.30 -44.40
N ALA A 20 -37.65 -38.97 -44.34
CA ALA A 20 -38.21 -38.04 -45.33
C ALA A 20 -39.75 -37.91 -45.28
N ARG A 21 -40.19 -36.68 -45.63
CA ARG A 21 -41.50 -36.20 -46.14
C ARG A 21 -42.26 -35.25 -45.20
N ASP A 22 -42.77 -34.08 -45.62
CA ASP A 22 -42.95 -33.42 -46.94
C ASP A 22 -43.18 -31.89 -46.75
N HIS A 23 -42.58 -31.01 -47.58
CA HIS A 23 -43.15 -30.06 -48.57
C HIS A 23 -44.32 -29.13 -48.13
N VAL A 24 -44.17 -27.78 -48.05
CA VAL A 24 -44.16 -26.69 -49.09
C VAL A 24 -45.58 -26.49 -49.71
N PRO A 25 -46.18 -25.27 -49.81
CA PRO A 25 -45.59 -24.08 -50.46
C PRO A 25 -45.89 -22.68 -49.88
N ALA A 26 -45.07 -21.74 -50.36
CA ALA A 26 -45.31 -20.31 -50.45
C ALA A 26 -45.95 -19.97 -51.81
N ASP A 27 -46.79 -18.92 -51.85
CA ASP A 27 -47.04 -18.02 -53.00
C ASP A 27 -47.75 -16.77 -52.45
N GLN A 28 -47.04 -15.64 -52.26
CA GLN A 28 -47.04 -14.41 -53.06
C GLN A 28 -48.42 -13.74 -53.32
N ILE A 29 -48.60 -12.50 -52.83
CA ILE A 29 -48.72 -11.24 -53.61
C ILE A 29 -49.26 -10.09 -52.70
N ASP A 30 -48.45 -9.03 -52.62
CA ASP A 30 -48.77 -7.60 -52.42
C ASP A 30 -49.34 -6.97 -51.13
N GLN A 31 -48.67 -5.84 -50.83
CA GLN A 31 -49.22 -4.54 -50.42
C GLN A 31 -49.16 -4.06 -48.95
N ARG A 32 -48.36 -2.99 -48.80
CA ARG A 32 -48.57 -1.75 -48.03
C ARG A 32 -48.02 -1.63 -46.59
N PHE A 33 -47.11 -0.66 -46.51
CA PHE A 33 -46.69 0.18 -45.39
C PHE A 33 -47.74 0.44 -44.27
N TYR A 34 -47.33 0.14 -43.02
CA TYR A 34 -47.45 0.87 -41.73
C TYR A 34 -48.83 1.31 -41.17
N PRO A 35 -49.04 1.50 -39.83
CA PRO A 35 -48.20 2.32 -38.92
C PRO A 35 -47.96 1.78 -37.47
N HIS A 36 -46.74 1.85 -36.94
CA HIS A 36 -46.17 2.99 -36.16
C HIS A 36 -46.84 3.41 -34.84
N THR A 37 -47.82 2.67 -34.30
CA THR A 37 -48.45 3.06 -33.02
C THR A 37 -47.61 2.78 -31.76
N ARG A 38 -46.67 1.82 -31.78
CA ARG A 38 -45.84 1.47 -30.59
C ARG A 38 -44.64 2.38 -30.36
N LEU A 39 -44.12 3.04 -31.41
CA LEU A 39 -42.97 3.94 -31.30
C LEU A 39 -43.37 5.34 -30.82
N ASP A 40 -44.60 5.78 -31.12
CA ASP A 40 -45.10 7.08 -30.66
C ASP A 40 -45.60 7.06 -29.20
N GLN A 41 -46.03 5.89 -28.71
CA GLN A 41 -46.30 5.69 -27.28
C GLN A 41 -45.02 5.76 -26.42
N ALA A 42 -43.88 5.29 -26.94
CA ALA A 42 -42.59 5.45 -26.26
C ALA A 42 -42.13 6.91 -26.27
N LYS A 43 -42.26 7.63 -27.38
CA LYS A 43 -41.83 9.04 -27.48
C LYS A 43 -42.64 10.00 -26.60
N SER A 44 -43.94 9.75 -26.41
CA SER A 44 -44.78 10.57 -25.54
C SER A 44 -44.52 10.33 -24.04
N ALA A 45 -44.11 9.13 -23.64
CA ALA A 45 -43.74 8.80 -22.25
C ALA A 45 -42.42 9.48 -21.80
N PHE A 46 -41.52 9.80 -22.73
CA PHE A 46 -40.23 10.45 -22.44
C PHE A 46 -40.21 11.97 -22.67
N GLY A 47 -41.36 12.61 -22.95
CA GLY A 47 -41.47 14.08 -23.01
C GLY A 47 -40.69 14.74 -24.16
N TRP A 48 -40.45 14.04 -25.27
CA TRP A 48 -39.78 14.62 -26.43
C TRP A 48 -40.76 15.48 -27.23
N VAL A 49 -40.72 16.79 -27.03
CA VAL A 49 -41.34 17.76 -27.94
C VAL A 49 -40.53 17.79 -29.24
N GLN A 50 -41.05 17.18 -30.31
CA GLN A 50 -40.48 17.40 -31.64
C GLN A 50 -40.73 18.84 -32.07
N LYS A 51 -39.69 19.67 -32.04
CA LYS A 51 -39.66 20.94 -32.77
C LYS A 51 -39.42 20.66 -34.25
N GLY A 52 -40.42 20.89 -35.10
CA GLY A 52 -40.22 20.99 -36.54
C GLY A 52 -39.43 22.26 -36.89
N LYS A 53 -38.74 22.25 -38.05
CA LYS A 53 -38.06 23.43 -38.60
C LYS A 53 -39.08 24.58 -38.75
N GLY A 54 -38.87 25.67 -38.02
CA GLY A 54 -39.76 26.84 -37.98
C GLY A 54 -40.65 26.89 -36.73
N GLY A 55 -40.05 26.88 -35.54
CA GLY A 55 -40.75 26.69 -34.27
C GLY A 55 -41.96 27.61 -34.03
N THR A 56 -43.15 27.00 -33.95
CA THR A 56 -44.29 27.43 -33.14
C THR A 56 -45.17 26.19 -32.84
N PRO A 57 -45.69 26.00 -31.60
CA PRO A 57 -46.54 24.85 -31.28
C PRO A 57 -47.98 25.08 -31.77
N LYS A 58 -48.53 24.13 -32.54
CA LYS A 58 -49.96 24.11 -32.88
C LYS A 58 -50.79 23.69 -31.67
N THR A 59 -51.59 24.60 -31.14
CA THR A 59 -52.80 24.29 -30.37
C THR A 59 -53.90 23.89 -31.35
N SER A 60 -54.44 22.67 -31.23
CA SER A 60 -55.68 22.30 -31.92
C SER A 60 -56.77 21.89 -30.94
N MET A 61 -57.96 22.36 -31.27
CA MET A 61 -59.17 22.45 -30.49
C MET A 61 -59.75 21.09 -30.10
N ARG A 62 -60.43 21.08 -28.95
CA ARG A 62 -61.35 20.04 -28.50
C ARG A 62 -62.51 19.91 -29.49
N ASP A 63 -62.82 18.67 -29.87
CA ASP A 63 -64.20 18.27 -30.13
C ASP A 63 -64.48 16.86 -29.58
N LYS A 64 -65.73 16.71 -29.13
CA LYS A 64 -66.26 15.70 -28.21
C LYS A 64 -66.50 14.36 -28.92
N CYS A 65 -65.95 13.27 -28.37
CA CYS A 65 -66.64 11.99 -28.25
C CYS A 65 -65.89 11.02 -27.32
N ILE A 66 -66.58 10.64 -26.24
CA ILE A 66 -66.43 9.47 -25.37
C ILE A 66 -65.09 8.71 -25.48
N GLN A 67 -64.15 9.05 -24.61
CA GLN A 67 -63.19 8.07 -24.09
C GLN A 67 -63.10 8.24 -22.58
N ALA A 68 -63.28 7.12 -21.87
CA ALA A 68 -63.23 7.02 -20.43
C ALA A 68 -61.96 7.71 -19.90
N ASP A 69 -62.17 8.63 -18.96
CA ASP A 69 -61.13 9.40 -18.29
C ASP A 69 -60.38 8.47 -17.31
N VAL A 70 -59.60 7.52 -17.83
CA VAL A 70 -58.60 6.80 -17.04
C VAL A 70 -57.38 7.71 -16.96
N ARG A 71 -57.44 8.69 -16.05
CA ARG A 71 -56.22 9.33 -15.56
C ARG A 71 -55.31 8.21 -15.07
N PRO A 72 -54.10 8.00 -15.63
CA PRO A 72 -53.13 7.13 -15.00
C PRO A 72 -52.89 7.75 -13.63
N THR A 73 -53.27 7.03 -12.58
CA THR A 73 -52.96 7.43 -11.22
C THR A 73 -51.47 7.72 -11.15
N VAL A 74 -51.07 8.75 -10.41
CA VAL A 74 -49.66 9.16 -10.20
C VAL A 74 -48.76 7.95 -9.83
N GLN A 75 -49.35 6.88 -9.28
CA GLN A 75 -48.74 5.57 -9.04
C GLN A 75 -48.10 4.92 -10.28
N SER A 76 -48.68 5.05 -11.48
CA SER A 76 -48.17 4.41 -12.71
C SER A 76 -46.88 5.04 -13.26
N ARG A 77 -46.67 6.34 -13.03
CA ARG A 77 -45.45 7.06 -13.47
C ARG A 77 -44.22 6.74 -12.63
N MET A 78 -44.42 6.36 -11.36
CA MET A 78 -43.33 5.92 -10.48
C MET A 78 -43.03 4.43 -10.63
N LEU A 79 -43.99 3.62 -11.08
CA LEU A 79 -43.86 2.16 -11.12
C LEU A 79 -42.73 1.68 -12.03
N LEU A 80 -42.62 2.22 -13.24
CA LEU A 80 -41.57 1.86 -14.21
C LEU A 80 -40.16 2.28 -13.74
N PRO A 81 -39.93 3.53 -13.29
CA PRO A 81 -38.67 3.92 -12.66
C PRO A 81 -38.34 3.07 -11.42
N SER A 82 -39.32 2.80 -10.56
CA SER A 82 -39.11 1.97 -9.36
C SER A 82 -38.78 0.52 -9.70
N LEU A 83 -39.40 -0.07 -10.73
CA LEU A 83 -39.08 -1.40 -11.22
C LEU A 83 -37.70 -1.45 -11.87
N ALA A 84 -37.31 -0.41 -12.62
CA ALA A 84 -35.97 -0.31 -13.20
C ALA A 84 -34.89 -0.16 -12.11
N VAL A 85 -35.14 0.66 -11.08
CA VAL A 85 -34.26 0.80 -9.91
C VAL A 85 -34.19 -0.53 -9.15
N LEU A 86 -35.33 -1.21 -8.93
CA LEU A 86 -35.35 -2.51 -8.26
C LEU A 86 -34.58 -3.56 -9.05
N ALA A 87 -34.79 -3.64 -10.37
CA ALA A 87 -34.07 -4.55 -11.25
C ALA A 87 -32.56 -4.26 -11.25
N PHE A 88 -32.16 -2.99 -11.27
CA PHE A 88 -30.77 -2.57 -11.16
C PHE A 88 -30.17 -2.92 -9.79
N CYS A 89 -30.89 -2.68 -8.69
CA CYS A 89 -30.48 -3.07 -7.34
C CYS A 89 -30.34 -4.59 -7.20
N LEU A 90 -31.27 -5.36 -7.76
CA LEU A 90 -31.21 -6.82 -7.79
C LEU A 90 -30.03 -7.33 -8.63
N LEU A 91 -29.77 -6.73 -9.79
CA LEU A 91 -28.61 -7.03 -10.63
C LEU A 91 -27.30 -6.75 -9.88
N LEU A 92 -27.17 -5.55 -9.29
CA LEU A 92 -26.03 -5.18 -8.46
C LEU A 92 -25.85 -6.13 -7.26
N ASN A 93 -26.95 -6.61 -6.68
CA ASN A 93 -26.91 -7.56 -5.57
C ASN A 93 -26.44 -8.94 -6.03
N GLN A 94 -26.90 -9.41 -7.20
CA GLN A 94 -26.45 -10.69 -7.79
C GLN A 94 -24.95 -10.71 -8.09
N ILE A 95 -24.37 -9.57 -8.48
CA ILE A 95 -22.92 -9.45 -8.71
C ILE A 95 -22.14 -8.94 -7.48
N GLY A 96 -22.78 -8.85 -6.31
CA GLY A 96 -22.13 -8.47 -5.05
C GLY A 96 -21.72 -6.99 -4.94
N LEU A 97 -22.14 -6.13 -5.86
CA LEU A 97 -21.80 -4.70 -5.90
C LEU A 97 -22.82 -3.78 -5.22
N PHE A 98 -24.01 -4.27 -4.89
CA PHE A 98 -25.05 -3.44 -4.27
C PHE A 98 -24.58 -2.77 -2.96
N VAL A 99 -23.99 -3.55 -2.05
CA VAL A 99 -23.48 -3.05 -0.77
C VAL A 99 -22.36 -2.01 -0.98
N PRO A 100 -21.32 -2.28 -1.79
CA PRO A 100 -20.34 -1.26 -2.16
C PRO A 100 -20.96 0.02 -2.73
N VAL A 101 -21.91 -0.07 -3.67
CA VAL A 101 -22.55 1.11 -4.29
C VAL A 101 -23.29 1.95 -3.25
N VAL A 102 -24.05 1.33 -2.35
CA VAL A 102 -24.72 2.04 -1.26
C VAL A 102 -23.69 2.71 -0.34
N MET A 103 -22.59 2.03 -0.01
CA MET A 103 -21.53 2.60 0.81
C MET A 103 -20.80 3.75 0.11
N LEU A 104 -20.58 3.69 -1.21
CA LEU A 104 -20.02 4.78 -2.01
C LEU A 104 -20.88 6.04 -1.89
N VAL A 105 -22.18 5.92 -2.21
CA VAL A 105 -23.12 7.05 -2.14
C VAL A 105 -23.22 7.62 -0.73
N ARG A 106 -23.31 6.75 0.28
CA ARG A 106 -23.30 7.15 1.70
C ARG A 106 -22.03 7.90 2.05
N ASN A 107 -20.87 7.39 1.64
CA ASN A 107 -19.59 7.99 1.98
C ASN A 107 -19.45 9.39 1.39
N CYS A 108 -19.99 9.67 0.20
CA CYS A 108 -19.99 11.02 -0.38
C CYS A 108 -20.66 12.08 0.50
N VAL A 109 -21.67 11.71 1.30
CA VAL A 109 -22.44 12.66 2.15
C VAL A 109 -22.07 12.64 3.63
N LEU A 110 -21.22 11.70 4.07
CA LEU A 110 -20.78 11.63 5.46
C LEU A 110 -19.75 12.74 5.80
N PRO A 111 -19.45 12.99 7.08
CA PRO A 111 -18.29 13.80 7.47
C PRO A 111 -16.96 13.15 7.05
N LYS A 112 -15.90 13.97 7.00
CA LYS A 112 -14.51 13.53 6.70
C LYS A 112 -13.98 12.57 7.77
N THR A 113 -14.30 12.82 9.03
CA THR A 113 -13.96 11.95 10.17
C THR A 113 -15.10 10.95 10.47
N PRO A 114 -14.77 9.70 10.86
CA PRO A 114 -15.74 8.75 11.40
C PRO A 114 -16.47 9.35 12.61
N ARG A 115 -17.74 8.95 12.78
CA ARG A 115 -18.53 9.38 13.94
C ARG A 115 -17.86 8.92 15.23
N GLU A 116 -18.03 9.70 16.29
CA GLU A 116 -17.62 9.30 17.63
C GLU A 116 -18.30 7.99 18.04
N VAL A 117 -17.55 7.17 18.78
CA VAL A 117 -18.00 5.88 19.28
C VAL A 117 -17.95 5.93 20.81
N ARG A 118 -18.90 5.28 21.48
CA ARG A 118 -18.90 5.14 22.94
C ARG A 118 -18.22 3.81 23.32
N PRO A 119 -17.51 3.75 24.46
CA PRO A 119 -16.93 2.50 24.94
C PRO A 119 -18.04 1.48 25.22
N LYS A 120 -17.79 0.22 24.85
CA LYS A 120 -18.71 -0.90 25.10
C LYS A 120 -18.44 -1.54 26.45
N TYR A 121 -17.20 -1.45 26.96
CA TYR A 121 -16.77 -2.09 28.20
C TYR A 121 -16.64 -1.09 29.35
N PRO A 122 -16.72 -1.55 30.61
CA PRO A 122 -16.53 -0.69 31.78
C PRO A 122 -15.19 0.05 31.74
N THR A 123 -15.18 1.29 32.20
CA THR A 123 -13.97 2.11 32.27
C THR A 123 -12.95 1.51 33.24
N CYS A 124 -11.68 1.52 32.84
CA CYS A 124 -10.58 1.00 33.63
C CYS A 124 -10.06 2.11 34.56
N SER A 125 -9.76 1.75 35.81
CA SER A 125 -8.99 2.65 36.67
C SER A 125 -7.53 2.70 36.24
N GLU A 126 -6.83 3.80 36.57
CA GLU A 126 -5.40 3.92 36.28
C GLU A 126 -4.58 2.79 36.93
N ALA A 127 -4.97 2.39 38.15
CA ALA A 127 -4.34 1.30 38.88
C ALA A 127 -4.54 -0.06 38.17
N MET A 128 -5.72 -0.29 37.57
CA MET A 128 -5.98 -1.49 36.78
C MET A 128 -5.08 -1.52 35.54
N LEU A 129 -5.03 -0.43 34.76
CA LEU A 129 -4.22 -0.37 33.54
C LEU A 129 -2.73 -0.59 33.86
N ALA A 130 -2.20 0.07 34.88
CA ALA A 130 -0.80 -0.07 35.28
C ALA A 130 -0.45 -1.49 35.78
N LYS A 131 -1.40 -2.19 36.41
CA LYS A 131 -1.22 -3.56 36.90
C LYS A 131 -1.30 -4.60 35.79
N GLU A 132 -2.14 -4.38 34.79
CA GLU A 132 -2.51 -5.40 33.80
C GLU A 132 -1.87 -5.23 32.43
N MET A 133 -1.40 -4.02 32.08
CA MET A 133 -0.93 -3.70 30.74
C MET A 133 0.41 -2.96 30.74
N THR A 134 1.32 -3.39 29.87
CA THR A 134 2.55 -2.65 29.49
C THR A 134 2.43 -2.18 28.04
N ILE A 135 2.88 -0.96 27.74
CA ILE A 135 2.91 -0.45 26.37
C ILE A 135 4.31 -0.63 25.81
N VAL A 136 4.42 -1.28 24.65
CA VAL A 136 5.69 -1.48 23.94
C VAL A 136 5.60 -0.82 22.57
N VAL A 137 6.40 0.23 22.39
CA VAL A 137 6.48 1.02 21.18
C VAL A 137 7.75 0.67 20.41
N THR A 138 7.63 0.40 19.12
CA THR A 138 8.77 0.21 18.23
C THR A 138 8.73 1.24 17.08
N VAL A 139 9.89 1.75 16.70
CA VAL A 139 9.98 2.64 15.53
C VAL A 139 9.82 1.84 14.23
N LYS A 140 8.76 2.12 13.45
CA LYS A 140 8.53 1.48 12.15
C LYS A 140 9.11 2.29 11.00
N ASP A 141 8.48 3.37 10.57
CA ASP A 141 8.90 4.07 9.34
C ASP A 141 9.64 5.38 9.58
N ALA A 142 9.35 6.10 10.68
CA ALA A 142 9.93 7.42 10.95
C ALA A 142 10.43 7.51 12.40
N CYS A 143 11.72 7.75 12.59
CA CYS A 143 12.31 8.07 13.88
C CYS A 143 11.85 9.44 14.39
N SER A 144 11.79 10.45 13.51
CA SER A 144 11.47 11.85 13.87
C SER A 144 10.12 12.02 14.55
N GLN A 145 9.20 11.09 14.33
CA GLN A 145 7.85 11.09 14.90
C GLN A 145 7.79 10.67 16.37
N ALA A 146 8.88 10.12 16.93
CA ALA A 146 8.89 9.58 18.28
C ALA A 146 8.42 10.57 19.38
N PRO A 147 8.86 11.84 19.42
CA PRO A 147 8.40 12.77 20.44
C PRO A 147 6.88 13.04 20.38
N GLY A 148 6.36 13.34 19.19
CA GLY A 148 4.94 13.57 18.97
C GLY A 148 4.10 12.33 19.28
N PHE A 149 4.59 11.15 18.89
CA PHE A 149 3.93 9.88 19.18
C PHE A 149 3.86 9.56 20.68
N ILE A 150 4.98 9.66 21.40
CA ILE A 150 5.02 9.35 22.84
C ILE A 150 4.07 10.28 23.62
N ARG A 151 3.99 11.56 23.22
CA ARG A 151 3.01 12.50 23.80
C ARG A 151 1.57 12.11 23.46
N ALA A 152 1.31 11.55 22.29
CA ALA A 152 -0.03 11.13 21.92
C ALA A 152 -0.53 9.90 22.70
N LEU A 153 0.37 9.09 23.28
CA LEU A 153 -0.03 8.00 24.18
C LEU A 153 -0.75 8.52 25.43
N GLU A 154 -0.52 9.77 25.83
CA GLU A 154 -1.18 10.41 26.98
C GLU A 154 -2.70 10.48 26.83
N VAL A 155 -3.22 10.35 25.59
CA VAL A 155 -4.66 10.29 25.29
C VAL A 155 -5.34 9.16 26.07
N PHE A 156 -4.70 7.99 26.21
CA PHE A 156 -5.32 6.81 26.83
C PHE A 156 -4.50 6.17 27.95
N ALA A 157 -3.20 6.48 28.06
CA ALA A 157 -2.30 5.83 29.00
C ALA A 157 -2.00 6.74 30.21
N PRO A 158 -2.29 6.29 31.44
CA PRO A 158 -1.90 7.02 32.63
C PRO A 158 -0.37 6.91 32.87
N PRO A 159 0.25 7.89 33.55
CA PRO A 159 1.69 7.90 33.84
C PRO A 159 2.26 6.67 34.56
N SER A 160 1.41 5.91 35.24
CA SER A 160 1.77 4.70 36.00
C SER A 160 1.95 3.46 35.13
N VAL A 161 1.44 3.44 33.89
CA VAL A 161 1.68 2.34 32.94
C VAL A 161 3.16 2.31 32.56
N HIS A 162 3.74 1.12 32.48
CA HIS A 162 5.11 0.95 32.02
C HIS A 162 5.17 1.17 30.50
N LEU A 163 5.99 2.13 30.07
CA LEU A 163 6.32 2.34 28.67
C LEU A 163 7.68 1.69 28.36
N ILE A 164 7.72 0.84 27.34
CA ILE A 164 8.95 0.36 26.72
C ILE A 164 9.03 0.96 25.32
N TYR A 165 10.10 1.68 25.02
CA TYR A 165 10.33 2.31 23.72
C TYR A 165 11.58 1.73 23.08
N THR A 166 11.46 1.30 21.83
CA THR A 166 12.57 0.69 21.07
C THR A 166 12.79 1.41 19.75
N TYR A 167 14.05 1.53 19.34
CA TYR A 167 14.44 2.32 18.16
C TYR A 167 15.69 1.73 17.49
N PRO A 168 15.88 1.91 16.17
CA PRO A 168 17.12 1.52 15.52
C PRO A 168 18.28 2.38 16.02
N ASN A 169 19.36 1.73 16.42
CA ASN A 169 20.59 2.37 16.90
C ASN A 169 21.43 2.84 15.70
N PHE A 170 20.94 3.90 15.07
CA PHE A 170 21.59 4.65 14.00
C PHE A 170 21.59 6.13 14.39
N GLU A 171 22.65 6.87 14.06
CA GLU A 171 22.89 8.18 14.66
C GLU A 171 21.73 9.17 14.46
N SER A 172 21.11 9.20 13.27
CA SER A 172 19.99 10.09 12.98
C SER A 172 18.74 9.79 13.82
N CYS A 173 18.58 8.55 14.28
CA CYS A 173 17.47 8.12 15.14
C CYS A 173 17.81 8.26 16.62
N ALA A 174 19.02 7.84 17.01
CA ALA A 174 19.49 7.81 18.40
C ALA A 174 19.63 9.21 19.03
N LYS A 175 19.82 10.25 18.21
CA LYS A 175 19.94 11.65 18.65
C LYS A 175 18.62 12.41 18.76
N ILE A 176 17.49 11.73 18.61
CA ILE A 176 16.19 12.37 18.79
C ILE A 176 15.95 12.59 20.28
N GLU A 177 15.70 13.85 20.65
CA GLU A 177 15.48 14.25 22.04
C GLU A 177 14.11 13.75 22.53
N LEU A 178 14.14 12.79 23.46
CA LEU A 178 12.94 12.21 24.08
C LEU A 178 12.77 12.63 25.55
N ARG A 179 13.74 13.33 26.14
CA ARG A 179 13.76 13.65 27.58
C ARG A 179 12.47 14.32 28.05
N ASP A 180 11.96 15.28 27.28
CA ASP A 180 10.78 16.04 27.66
C ASP A 180 9.47 15.25 27.61
N VAL A 181 9.38 14.24 26.76
CA VAL A 181 8.17 13.41 26.64
C VAL A 181 8.22 12.20 27.57
N LEU A 182 9.42 11.69 27.86
CA LEU A 182 9.61 10.56 28.76
C LEU A 182 9.46 10.94 30.25
N LYS A 183 9.66 12.21 30.62
CA LYS A 183 9.57 12.67 32.03
C LYS A 183 8.20 12.44 32.69
N ARG A 184 7.13 12.33 31.91
CA ARG A 184 5.78 12.06 32.41
C ARG A 184 5.66 10.66 33.01
N TRP A 185 6.38 9.70 32.46
CA TRP A 185 6.18 8.28 32.75
C TRP A 185 6.93 7.87 34.01
N LYS A 186 6.24 7.21 34.94
CA LYS A 186 6.85 6.75 36.21
C LYS A 186 7.81 5.58 35.98
N LYS A 187 7.61 4.80 34.92
CA LYS A 187 8.47 3.67 34.55
C LYS A 187 8.65 3.62 33.03
N VAL A 188 9.88 3.82 32.59
CA VAL A 188 10.28 3.78 31.18
C VAL A 188 11.45 2.83 31.00
N THR A 189 11.44 2.07 29.92
CA THR A 189 12.61 1.33 29.43
C THR A 189 12.87 1.72 27.98
N VAL A 190 14.10 2.10 27.65
CA VAL A 190 14.50 2.50 26.30
C VAL A 190 15.50 1.47 25.78
N LEU A 191 15.18 0.82 24.65
CA LEU A 191 15.99 -0.27 24.08
C LEU A 191 16.50 0.10 22.68
N PRO A 192 17.82 0.32 22.51
CA PRO A 192 18.41 0.45 21.18
C PRO A 192 18.46 -0.92 20.49
N LEU A 193 18.04 -0.97 19.23
CA LEU A 193 18.11 -2.16 18.39
C LEU A 193 19.26 -2.05 17.39
N PRO A 194 19.97 -3.14 17.05
CA PRO A 194 20.86 -3.13 15.90
C PRO A 194 20.15 -2.61 14.64
N LEU A 195 20.84 -1.83 13.79
CA LEU A 195 20.23 -1.22 12.60
C LEU A 195 19.60 -2.25 11.63
N ARG A 196 20.14 -3.48 11.60
CA ARG A 196 19.62 -4.59 10.79
C ARG A 196 18.36 -5.23 11.37
N SER A 197 18.05 -4.99 12.64
CA SER A 197 16.88 -5.57 13.29
C SER A 197 15.59 -4.94 12.75
N SER A 198 14.57 -5.77 12.56
CA SER A 198 13.22 -5.29 12.27
C SER A 198 12.57 -4.66 13.51
N PRO A 199 11.54 -3.80 13.35
CA PRO A 199 10.76 -3.26 14.47
C PRO A 199 10.21 -4.33 15.39
N MET A 200 9.76 -5.45 14.81
CA MET A 200 9.18 -6.57 15.54
C MET A 200 10.19 -7.22 16.49
N GLN A 201 11.50 -7.13 16.20
CA GLN A 201 12.54 -7.55 17.15
C GLN A 201 12.46 -6.75 18.46
N GLY A 202 12.11 -5.47 18.42
CA GLY A 202 11.95 -4.67 19.62
C GLY A 202 10.80 -5.12 20.51
N TRP A 203 9.73 -5.69 19.95
CA TRP A 203 8.67 -6.32 20.75
C TRP A 203 9.16 -7.60 21.42
N ILE A 204 9.99 -8.40 20.75
CA ILE A 204 10.63 -9.59 21.34
C ILE A 204 11.60 -9.21 22.46
N ASP A 205 12.50 -8.28 22.19
CA ASP A 205 13.54 -7.85 23.14
C ASP A 205 12.95 -7.13 24.36
N ALA A 206 11.72 -6.62 24.25
CA ALA A 206 10.98 -6.04 25.37
C ALA A 206 10.46 -7.08 26.36
N VAL A 207 10.17 -8.32 25.94
CA VAL A 207 9.48 -9.35 26.76
C VAL A 207 10.12 -9.55 28.15
N PRO A 208 11.45 -9.64 28.32
CA PRO A 208 12.06 -9.81 29.65
C PRO A 208 11.73 -8.69 30.66
N TYR A 209 11.44 -7.49 30.15
CA TYR A 209 11.14 -6.29 30.95
C TYR A 209 9.66 -6.15 31.30
N ILE A 210 8.78 -6.93 30.67
CA ILE A 210 7.33 -6.90 30.87
C ILE A 210 6.96 -7.75 32.08
N LYS A 211 6.16 -7.19 32.99
CA LYS A 211 5.67 -7.89 34.21
C LYS A 211 4.15 -8.04 34.24
N THR A 212 3.47 -7.48 33.26
CA THR A 212 2.01 -7.44 33.15
C THR A 212 1.52 -8.58 32.27
N LYS A 213 0.27 -9.01 32.48
CA LYS A 213 -0.33 -10.13 31.75
C LYS A 213 -0.57 -9.79 30.27
N TYR A 214 -0.86 -8.54 29.96
CA TYR A 214 -1.12 -8.08 28.61
C TYR A 214 -0.12 -7.02 28.19
N SER A 215 0.17 -6.98 26.90
CA SER A 215 1.03 -5.97 26.29
C SER A 215 0.30 -5.30 25.14
N MET A 216 0.29 -3.97 25.14
CA MET A 216 -0.12 -3.17 24.00
C MET A 216 1.10 -2.98 23.10
N LEU A 217 1.13 -3.68 21.98
CA LEU A 217 2.19 -3.55 20.99
C LEU A 217 1.77 -2.46 20.00
N LEU A 218 2.61 -1.45 19.86
CA LEU A 218 2.39 -0.32 18.95
C LEU A 218 3.63 -0.09 18.10
N HIS A 219 3.40 0.24 16.84
CA HIS A 219 4.37 1.02 16.08
C HIS A 219 4.16 2.50 16.34
N ASN A 220 5.21 3.30 16.19
CA ASN A 220 5.14 4.74 16.41
C ASN A 220 4.40 5.52 15.31
N ASP A 221 3.58 4.83 14.52
CA ASP A 221 2.68 5.34 13.49
C ASP A 221 1.19 5.07 13.81
N GLY A 222 0.87 4.38 14.90
CA GLY A 222 -0.50 4.03 15.32
C GLY A 222 -1.04 4.93 16.44
N TYR A 223 -1.82 5.95 16.11
CA TYR A 223 -2.36 6.92 17.06
C TYR A 223 -3.76 6.53 17.52
N ALA A 224 -3.98 6.43 18.83
CA ALA A 224 -5.32 6.21 19.38
C ALA A 224 -6.24 7.40 19.08
N LEU A 225 -7.43 7.14 18.55
CA LEU A 225 -8.44 8.17 18.32
C LEU A 225 -9.28 8.48 19.57
N ASP A 226 -9.29 7.56 20.53
CA ASP A 226 -10.18 7.60 21.68
C ASP A 226 -9.41 7.48 23.00
N SER A 227 -9.81 8.23 24.02
CA SER A 227 -9.19 8.17 25.36
C SER A 227 -9.40 6.84 26.07
N PHE A 228 -10.44 6.09 25.70
CA PHE A 228 -10.72 4.77 26.24
C PHE A 228 -10.02 3.63 25.46
N PHE A 229 -9.26 3.93 24.41
CA PHE A 229 -8.68 2.95 23.47
C PHE A 229 -8.03 1.74 24.15
N GLY A 230 -7.05 1.97 25.04
CA GLY A 230 -6.33 0.87 25.70
C GLY A 230 -7.21 0.07 26.66
N CYS A 231 -8.14 0.74 27.35
CA CYS A 231 -9.09 0.08 28.23
C CYS A 231 -10.11 -0.77 27.45
N GLU A 232 -10.59 -0.28 26.32
CA GLU A 232 -11.59 -0.97 25.49
C GLU A 232 -11.04 -2.28 24.93
N LEU A 233 -9.79 -2.28 24.44
CA LEU A 233 -9.12 -3.50 23.99
C LEU A 233 -8.93 -4.50 25.15
N LEU A 234 -8.49 -4.03 26.32
CA LEU A 234 -8.28 -4.87 27.50
C LEU A 234 -9.59 -5.45 28.04
N GLY A 235 -10.61 -4.61 28.18
CA GLY A 235 -11.94 -4.97 28.65
C GLY A 235 -12.59 -5.99 27.72
N SER A 236 -12.52 -5.76 26.41
CA SER A 236 -13.06 -6.68 25.41
C SER A 236 -12.38 -8.05 25.47
N LEU A 237 -11.05 -8.10 25.43
CA LEU A 237 -10.30 -9.36 25.49
C LEU A 237 -10.60 -10.14 26.78
N LYS A 238 -10.62 -9.47 27.93
CA LYS A 238 -10.94 -10.10 29.22
C LYS A 238 -12.39 -10.61 29.25
N TYR A 239 -13.34 -9.83 28.75
CA TYR A 239 -14.74 -10.23 28.69
C TYR A 239 -14.91 -11.52 27.89
N HIS A 240 -14.31 -11.62 26.71
CA HIS A 240 -14.40 -12.82 25.87
C HIS A 240 -13.65 -14.01 26.45
N GLN A 241 -12.48 -13.81 27.07
CA GLN A 241 -11.78 -14.87 27.79
C GLN A 241 -12.58 -15.40 28.99
N THR A 242 -13.36 -14.55 29.65
CA THR A 242 -14.17 -14.94 30.82
C THR A 242 -15.46 -15.65 30.40
N ASN A 243 -16.18 -15.09 29.43
CA ASN A 243 -17.48 -15.61 28.99
C ASN A 243 -17.38 -16.72 27.95
N SER A 244 -16.22 -16.90 27.32
CA SER A 244 -15.95 -17.94 26.35
C SER A 244 -14.53 -18.48 26.51
N PRO A 245 -14.19 -19.11 27.65
CA PRO A 245 -12.81 -19.51 27.97
C PRO A 245 -12.23 -20.53 26.98
N LYS A 246 -13.09 -21.33 26.32
CA LYS A 246 -12.69 -22.28 25.27
C LYS A 246 -12.44 -21.65 23.89
N SER A 247 -12.67 -20.34 23.74
CA SER A 247 -12.53 -19.64 22.45
C SER A 247 -11.08 -19.46 22.00
N GLY A 248 -10.12 -19.48 22.93
CA GLY A 248 -8.71 -19.30 22.60
C GLY A 248 -8.30 -17.87 22.24
N TYR A 249 -9.07 -16.83 22.61
CA TYR A 249 -8.66 -15.45 22.33
C TYR A 249 -7.39 -15.05 23.10
N VAL A 250 -6.36 -14.67 22.35
CA VAL A 250 -5.06 -14.21 22.91
C VAL A 250 -4.71 -12.78 22.51
N LEU A 251 -5.40 -12.24 21.50
CA LEU A 251 -5.12 -10.94 20.90
C LEU A 251 -6.42 -10.17 20.64
N ALA A 252 -6.39 -8.85 20.83
CA ALA A 252 -7.45 -7.92 20.43
C ALA A 252 -6.88 -6.84 19.50
N ALA A 253 -7.44 -6.77 18.29
CA ALA A 253 -7.06 -5.85 17.22
C ALA A 253 -8.13 -4.74 17.05
N PRO A 254 -7.73 -3.47 16.98
CA PRO A 254 -8.65 -2.34 16.81
C PRO A 254 -9.13 -2.18 15.36
N MET A 255 -10.12 -1.30 15.16
CA MET A 255 -10.41 -0.74 13.85
C MET A 255 -9.32 0.26 13.45
N LEU A 256 -8.65 -0.02 12.32
CA LEU A 256 -7.62 0.86 11.78
C LEU A 256 -8.18 1.85 10.76
N TYR A 257 -7.78 3.10 10.92
CA TYR A 257 -8.01 4.19 9.99
C TYR A 257 -6.69 4.67 9.40
N GLU A 258 -6.75 5.34 8.26
CA GLU A 258 -5.62 6.00 7.61
C GLU A 258 -6.03 7.44 7.27
N SER A 259 -5.13 8.37 7.60
CA SER A 259 -5.27 9.78 7.27
C SER A 259 -5.01 10.06 5.80
N LYS A 260 -5.74 11.02 5.24
CA LYS A 260 -5.62 11.44 3.84
C LYS A 260 -5.14 12.86 3.70
N MET A 261 -4.70 13.19 2.48
CA MET A 261 -4.32 14.54 2.08
C MET A 261 -5.42 15.58 2.35
N ASP A 262 -6.70 15.21 2.25
CA ASP A 262 -7.81 16.13 2.50
C ASP A 262 -8.23 16.20 3.98
N GLY A 263 -7.49 15.54 4.87
CA GLY A 263 -7.76 15.39 6.31
C GLY A 263 -8.86 14.39 6.64
N SER A 264 -9.41 13.66 5.66
CA SER A 264 -10.37 12.59 5.94
C SER A 264 -9.68 11.34 6.44
N LEU A 265 -10.37 10.57 7.27
CA LEU A 265 -9.93 9.25 7.74
C LEU A 265 -10.67 8.18 6.97
N ALA A 266 -9.99 7.16 6.45
CA ALA A 266 -10.59 6.01 5.78
C ALA A 266 -10.19 4.70 6.43
N ALA A 267 -10.93 3.61 6.17
CA ALA A 267 -10.52 2.29 6.65
C ALA A 267 -9.16 1.91 6.06
N HIS A 268 -8.20 1.56 6.93
CA HIS A 268 -6.86 1.17 6.52
C HIS A 268 -6.87 -0.24 5.93
N ALA A 269 -7.37 -1.21 6.70
CA ALA A 269 -7.24 -2.61 6.34
C ALA A 269 -8.37 -3.06 5.40
N THR A 270 -7.98 -3.59 4.24
CA THR A 270 -8.91 -3.95 3.15
C THR A 270 -8.84 -5.42 2.78
N GLN A 271 -7.89 -6.17 3.34
CA GLN A 271 -7.61 -7.55 2.99
C GLN A 271 -8.77 -8.46 3.39
N THR A 272 -9.02 -9.52 2.62
CA THR A 272 -10.08 -10.49 2.90
C THR A 272 -9.79 -11.80 2.16
N ASN A 273 -10.54 -12.86 2.47
CA ASN A 273 -10.51 -14.09 1.69
C ASN A 273 -9.12 -14.75 1.65
N LEU A 274 -8.48 -14.81 2.84
CA LEU A 274 -7.22 -15.51 3.06
C LEU A 274 -7.43 -17.01 2.88
N ARG A 275 -6.76 -17.59 1.88
CA ARG A 275 -6.99 -18.97 1.43
C ARG A 275 -5.76 -19.56 0.75
N LEU A 276 -5.81 -20.86 0.51
CA LEU A 276 -4.89 -21.57 -0.37
C LEU A 276 -5.49 -21.73 -1.76
N VAL A 277 -4.64 -21.55 -2.77
CA VAL A 277 -4.95 -21.85 -4.17
C VAL A 277 -3.91 -22.87 -4.66
N LYS A 278 -4.35 -23.91 -5.36
CA LYS A 278 -3.45 -24.86 -6.02
C LYS A 278 -3.01 -24.27 -7.35
N ASP A 279 -1.71 -24.40 -7.65
CA ASP A 279 -1.11 -23.88 -8.87
C ASP A 279 0.15 -24.69 -9.24
N ASP A 280 0.78 -24.29 -10.34
CA ASP A 280 1.98 -24.94 -10.88
C ASP A 280 3.28 -24.38 -10.25
N SER A 281 3.20 -23.75 -9.08
CA SER A 281 4.39 -23.25 -8.38
C SER A 281 5.28 -24.37 -7.84
N ALA A 282 6.50 -24.02 -7.43
CA ALA A 282 7.44 -24.95 -6.82
C ALA A 282 6.87 -25.69 -5.58
N TYR A 283 5.94 -25.05 -4.85
CA TYR A 283 5.26 -25.66 -3.70
C TYR A 283 3.89 -26.28 -4.05
N GLY A 284 3.43 -26.12 -5.29
CA GLY A 284 2.11 -26.57 -5.77
C GLY A 284 0.91 -25.84 -5.14
N MET A 285 1.17 -24.79 -4.34
CA MET A 285 0.15 -23.97 -3.71
C MET A 285 0.66 -22.59 -3.35
N THR A 286 -0.23 -21.61 -3.46
CA THR A 286 -0.01 -20.21 -3.06
C THR A 286 -1.01 -19.78 -2.00
N VAL A 287 -0.52 -19.03 -1.01
CA VAL A 287 -1.36 -18.27 -0.07
C VAL A 287 -1.88 -17.03 -0.79
N HIS A 288 -3.20 -16.86 -0.86
CA HIS A 288 -3.83 -15.69 -1.46
C HIS A 288 -4.70 -14.93 -0.47
N HIS A 289 -4.79 -13.61 -0.67
CA HIS A 289 -5.84 -12.77 -0.12
C HIS A 289 -6.24 -11.71 -1.16
N ASP A 290 -7.44 -11.16 -1.00
CA ASP A 290 -8.04 -10.20 -1.91
C ASP A 290 -8.12 -8.82 -1.25
N HIS A 291 -8.19 -7.75 -2.04
CA HIS A 291 -8.64 -6.45 -1.56
C HIS A 291 -10.17 -6.35 -1.61
N SER A 292 -10.79 -5.94 -0.50
CA SER A 292 -12.23 -5.78 -0.37
C SER A 292 -12.64 -4.32 -0.46
N LEU A 293 -13.36 -3.96 -1.53
CA LEU A 293 -13.97 -2.65 -1.66
C LEU A 293 -14.96 -2.37 -0.52
N ARG A 294 -15.70 -3.39 -0.07
CA ARG A 294 -16.60 -3.27 1.10
C ARG A 294 -15.83 -2.87 2.36
N ARG A 295 -14.68 -3.50 2.64
CA ARG A 295 -13.83 -3.12 3.79
C ARG A 295 -13.24 -1.73 3.59
N ALA A 296 -12.77 -1.40 2.38
CA ALA A 296 -12.20 -0.09 2.07
C ALA A 296 -13.20 1.07 2.26
N LEU A 297 -14.48 0.83 2.00
CA LEU A 297 -15.56 1.82 2.15
C LEU A 297 -16.11 1.91 3.58
N ASN A 298 -15.65 1.06 4.49
CA ASN A 298 -16.14 1.02 5.87
C ASN A 298 -15.83 2.33 6.62
N ARG A 299 -16.76 2.70 7.51
CA ARG A 299 -16.67 3.90 8.38
C ARG A 299 -16.66 3.56 9.88
N GLY A 300 -16.39 2.31 10.25
CA GLY A 300 -16.32 1.81 11.63
C GLY A 300 -17.62 1.17 12.12
N ASN A 301 -18.74 1.85 11.89
CA ASN A 301 -20.07 1.39 12.35
C ASN A 301 -20.62 0.18 11.58
N ASP A 302 -19.94 -0.24 10.51
CA ASP A 302 -20.42 -1.31 9.63
C ASP A 302 -20.04 -2.72 10.13
N PHE A 303 -19.16 -2.82 11.12
CA PHE A 303 -18.73 -4.10 11.68
C PHE A 303 -19.15 -4.29 13.12
N LYS A 304 -19.39 -5.56 13.44
CA LYS A 304 -19.57 -6.04 14.80
C LYS A 304 -18.25 -6.62 15.30
N GLU A 305 -18.04 -6.50 16.59
CA GLU A 305 -16.97 -7.20 17.27
C GLU A 305 -17.12 -8.72 17.08
N GLY A 306 -16.00 -9.42 16.88
CA GLY A 306 -15.99 -10.86 16.62
C GLY A 306 -14.62 -11.36 16.19
N ASP A 307 -14.56 -12.56 15.61
CA ASP A 307 -13.30 -13.17 15.16
C ASP A 307 -12.65 -12.30 14.08
N GLN A 308 -11.39 -11.92 14.31
CA GLN A 308 -10.51 -11.44 13.27
C GLN A 308 -9.86 -12.66 12.61
N THR A 309 -10.38 -13.05 11.46
CA THR A 309 -9.92 -14.24 10.76
C THR A 309 -8.81 -13.92 9.76
N GLU A 310 -8.86 -12.79 9.07
CA GLU A 310 -8.13 -12.64 7.80
C GLU A 310 -6.68 -12.17 7.96
N PHE A 311 -6.39 -11.33 8.95
CA PHE A 311 -5.07 -10.74 9.18
C PHE A 311 -5.03 -10.02 10.54
N VAL A 312 -3.83 -9.72 11.03
CA VAL A 312 -3.62 -8.80 12.17
C VAL A 312 -2.68 -7.70 11.70
N GLU A 313 -3.17 -6.48 11.55
CA GLU A 313 -2.30 -5.35 11.19
C GLU A 313 -1.41 -4.97 12.38
N ASP A 314 -0.15 -4.66 12.09
CA ASP A 314 0.90 -4.55 13.09
C ASP A 314 1.03 -3.14 13.70
N HIS A 315 0.32 -2.15 13.17
CA HIS A 315 0.32 -0.77 13.68
C HIS A 315 -0.05 -0.66 15.16
N GLY A 316 -0.96 -1.51 15.64
CA GLY A 316 -1.30 -1.55 17.05
C GLY A 316 -2.32 -2.60 17.44
N PHE A 317 -2.04 -3.36 18.50
CA PHE A 317 -2.96 -4.34 19.07
C PHE A 317 -2.57 -4.71 20.51
N LEU A 318 -3.53 -5.28 21.25
CA LEU A 318 -3.29 -5.83 22.59
C LEU A 318 -3.11 -7.35 22.49
N VAL A 319 -2.11 -7.90 23.17
CA VAL A 319 -1.83 -9.34 23.19
C VAL A 319 -1.49 -9.84 24.59
N GLN A 320 -1.75 -11.12 24.86
CA GLN A 320 -1.21 -11.80 26.04
C GLN A 320 0.33 -11.85 25.97
N THR A 321 1.00 -11.37 27.02
CA THR A 321 2.45 -11.18 27.03
C THR A 321 3.23 -12.46 26.76
N ASP A 322 2.77 -13.60 27.28
CA ASP A 322 3.42 -14.90 27.11
C ASP A 322 3.30 -15.46 25.68
N LYS A 323 2.46 -14.87 24.83
CA LYS A 323 2.26 -15.29 23.43
C LYS A 323 3.10 -14.49 22.44
N ILE A 324 3.69 -13.37 22.85
CA ILE A 324 4.45 -12.46 21.98
C ILE A 324 5.55 -13.21 21.23
N THR A 325 6.37 -14.01 21.92
CA THR A 325 7.50 -14.71 21.30
C THR A 325 7.09 -15.78 20.29
N THR A 326 5.85 -16.26 20.36
CA THR A 326 5.29 -17.21 19.40
C THR A 326 4.70 -16.48 18.20
N ILE A 327 3.87 -15.46 18.43
CA ILE A 327 3.12 -14.76 17.37
C ILE A 327 4.02 -13.83 16.55
N ILE A 328 4.98 -13.17 17.19
CA ILE A 328 5.82 -12.14 16.56
C ILE A 328 7.08 -12.79 15.99
N ASP A 329 7.21 -12.79 14.66
CA ASP A 329 8.38 -13.27 13.94
C ASP A 329 9.14 -12.08 13.30
N PRO A 330 10.30 -11.68 13.85
CA PRO A 330 11.07 -10.55 13.33
C PRO A 330 11.52 -10.72 11.87
N ALA A 331 11.68 -11.96 11.39
CA ALA A 331 12.07 -12.27 10.01
C ALA A 331 10.89 -12.20 9.02
N ALA A 332 9.65 -12.17 9.52
CA ALA A 332 8.44 -11.97 8.73
C ALA A 332 8.03 -10.50 8.55
N SER A 333 8.84 -9.55 9.05
CA SER A 333 8.50 -8.11 9.08
C SER A 333 8.63 -7.41 7.71
N PHE A 334 8.09 -6.18 7.60
CA PHE A 334 8.22 -5.19 6.52
C PHE A 334 7.17 -5.19 5.39
N THR A 335 6.49 -6.31 5.13
CA THR A 335 5.53 -6.38 4.02
C THR A 335 4.38 -7.36 4.18
N LEU A 336 4.55 -8.47 4.91
CA LEU A 336 3.57 -9.57 4.99
C LEU A 336 3.42 -10.12 6.42
N GLU A 337 3.92 -9.37 7.42
CA GLU A 337 3.84 -9.71 8.84
C GLU A 337 2.42 -9.99 9.31
N TYR A 338 1.44 -9.29 8.73
CA TYR A 338 0.03 -9.42 9.09
C TYR A 338 -0.57 -10.79 8.71
N LEU A 339 -0.02 -11.45 7.69
CA LEU A 339 -0.38 -12.82 7.31
C LEU A 339 0.30 -13.82 8.24
N ASP A 340 1.59 -13.63 8.50
CA ASP A 340 2.36 -14.53 9.37
C ASP A 340 1.76 -14.59 10.78
N MET A 341 1.42 -13.42 11.35
CA MET A 341 0.82 -13.35 12.68
C MET A 341 -0.52 -14.10 12.74
N ILE A 342 -1.43 -13.87 11.79
CA ILE A 342 -2.75 -14.54 11.85
C ILE A 342 -2.64 -16.04 11.59
N MET A 343 -1.75 -16.47 10.69
CA MET A 343 -1.51 -17.89 10.41
C MET A 343 -0.87 -18.58 11.62
N THR A 344 0.09 -17.93 12.28
CA THR A 344 0.72 -18.44 13.52
C THR A 344 -0.28 -18.56 14.67
N ILE A 345 -1.19 -17.58 14.82
CA ILE A 345 -2.30 -17.63 15.80
C ILE A 345 -3.19 -18.85 15.53
N ARG A 346 -3.60 -19.07 14.27
CA ARG A 346 -4.43 -20.22 13.89
C ARG A 346 -3.71 -21.56 14.09
N ALA A 347 -2.43 -21.63 13.75
CA ALA A 347 -1.60 -22.82 13.91
C ALA A 347 -1.47 -23.27 15.37
N ASN A 348 -1.59 -22.34 16.31
CA ASN A 348 -1.60 -22.63 17.74
C ASN A 348 -3.02 -22.82 18.32
N ASN A 349 -4.05 -22.93 17.47
CA ASN A 349 -5.46 -22.99 17.86
C ASN A 349 -5.89 -21.80 18.75
N TRP A 350 -5.30 -20.62 18.51
CA TRP A 350 -5.66 -19.37 19.15
C TRP A 350 -6.54 -18.51 18.21
N LYS A 351 -7.09 -17.44 18.78
CA LYS A 351 -7.92 -16.48 18.05
C LYS A 351 -7.49 -15.04 18.32
N ALA A 352 -7.66 -14.22 17.29
CA ALA A 352 -7.63 -12.77 17.38
C ALA A 352 -9.06 -12.23 17.39
N LEU A 353 -9.33 -11.27 18.28
CA LEU A 353 -10.61 -10.57 18.38
C LEU A 353 -10.52 -9.25 17.63
N PHE A 354 -11.47 -8.96 16.76
CA PHE A 354 -11.64 -7.64 16.16
C PHE A 354 -12.54 -6.77 17.03
N VAL A 355 -12.03 -5.63 17.50
CA VAL A 355 -12.72 -4.71 18.42
C VAL A 355 -12.96 -3.36 17.72
N PRO A 356 -14.07 -3.19 16.97
CA PRO A 356 -14.29 -2.00 16.15
C PRO A 356 -14.54 -0.71 16.94
N THR A 357 -14.87 -0.82 18.23
CA THR A 357 -15.05 0.31 19.15
C THR A 357 -13.72 0.92 19.59
N ALA A 358 -12.63 0.16 19.58
CA ALA A 358 -11.28 0.68 19.76
C ALA A 358 -10.74 1.12 18.39
N ARG A 359 -10.41 2.40 18.25
CA ARG A 359 -10.03 2.98 16.95
C ARG A 359 -8.60 3.52 16.98
N LEU A 360 -7.83 3.15 15.97
CA LEU A 360 -6.43 3.56 15.80
C LEU A 360 -6.25 4.18 14.42
N GLU A 361 -5.51 5.26 14.34
CA GLU A 361 -5.14 5.96 13.12
C GLU A 361 -3.68 5.62 12.76
N PHE A 362 -3.48 5.02 11.58
CA PHE A 362 -2.19 4.98 10.92
C PHE A 362 -1.86 6.37 10.36
N ARG A 363 -0.75 6.94 10.84
CA ARG A 363 -0.32 8.29 10.51
C ARG A 363 1.19 8.43 10.52
N ILE A 364 1.72 9.00 9.44
CA ILE A 364 3.12 9.43 9.33
C ILE A 364 3.10 10.94 9.08
N THR A 365 2.96 11.71 10.15
CA THR A 365 2.85 13.18 10.12
C THR A 365 4.17 13.89 10.36
N GLU A 366 5.10 13.25 11.07
CA GLU A 366 6.39 13.84 11.46
C GLU A 366 7.52 13.05 10.80
N PHE A 367 7.70 13.27 9.50
CA PHE A 367 8.77 12.67 8.71
C PHE A 367 9.79 13.74 8.33
N SER A 368 11.07 13.53 8.63
CA SER A 368 12.16 14.47 8.34
C SER A 368 13.27 13.79 7.54
N TRP A 369 14.27 14.59 7.12
CA TRP A 369 15.44 14.08 6.40
C TRP A 369 16.14 12.94 7.16
N ARG A 370 16.05 12.93 8.50
CA ARG A 370 16.66 11.91 9.36
C ARG A 370 16.08 10.52 9.13
N ASP A 371 14.85 10.46 8.63
CA ASP A 371 14.10 9.23 8.42
C ASP A 371 14.40 8.59 7.07
N ILE A 372 14.79 9.39 6.06
CA ILE A 372 15.03 8.91 4.69
C ILE A 372 15.98 7.71 4.66
N PRO A 373 17.19 7.73 5.26
CA PRO A 373 18.11 6.61 5.14
C PRO A 373 17.55 5.32 5.73
N TYR A 374 16.88 5.40 6.89
CA TYR A 374 16.29 4.22 7.51
C TYR A 374 15.08 3.70 6.74
N PHE A 375 14.21 4.61 6.31
CA PHE A 375 13.00 4.31 5.56
C PHE A 375 13.31 3.65 4.20
N MET A 376 14.34 4.13 3.48
CA MET A 376 14.77 3.57 2.20
C MET A 376 15.29 2.14 2.31
N TYR A 377 16.03 1.82 3.36
CA TYR A 377 16.47 0.43 3.59
C TYR A 377 15.28 -0.50 3.86
N LYS A 378 14.39 -0.10 4.76
CA LYS A 378 13.24 -0.93 5.16
C LYS A 378 12.27 -1.21 4.04
N ARG A 379 12.00 -0.18 3.23
CA ARG A 379 11.09 -0.27 2.08
C ARG A 379 11.84 -0.59 0.78
N SER A 380 13.06 -1.13 0.88
CA SER A 380 13.79 -1.64 -0.28
C SER A 380 13.17 -2.94 -0.78
N GLU A 381 13.24 -3.15 -2.09
CA GLU A 381 12.73 -4.38 -2.72
C GLU A 381 13.46 -5.61 -2.16
N ALA A 382 14.77 -5.53 -1.95
CA ALA A 382 15.57 -6.63 -1.41
C ALA A 382 15.08 -7.08 -0.01
N THR A 383 14.78 -6.15 0.89
CA THR A 383 14.25 -6.46 2.22
C THR A 383 12.87 -7.12 2.11
N ALA A 384 11.97 -6.54 1.30
CA ALA A 384 10.60 -7.03 1.19
C ALA A 384 10.52 -8.42 0.52
N HIS A 385 11.29 -8.67 -0.54
CA HIS A 385 11.38 -10.00 -1.15
C HIS A 385 12.06 -11.00 -0.24
N GLY A 386 13.07 -10.59 0.55
CA GLY A 386 13.66 -11.44 1.58
C GLY A 386 12.63 -11.94 2.60
N THR A 387 11.71 -11.07 3.02
CA THR A 387 10.56 -11.46 3.86
C THR A 387 9.65 -12.46 3.16
N ARG A 388 9.32 -12.23 1.88
CA ARG A 388 8.49 -13.15 1.09
C ARG A 388 9.15 -14.53 1.00
N ASP A 389 10.43 -14.61 0.65
CA ASP A 389 11.19 -15.86 0.57
C ASP A 389 11.24 -16.58 1.92
N TYR A 390 11.40 -15.82 3.01
CA TYR A 390 11.35 -16.37 4.36
C TYR A 390 10.00 -17.01 4.67
N LEU A 391 8.89 -16.35 4.33
CA LEU A 391 7.55 -16.88 4.52
C LEU A 391 7.29 -18.11 3.64
N MET A 392 7.79 -18.11 2.40
CA MET A 392 7.69 -19.26 1.52
C MET A 392 8.39 -20.48 2.11
N ALA A 393 9.60 -20.29 2.64
CA ALA A 393 10.34 -21.36 3.31
C ALA A 393 9.66 -21.81 4.61
N LYS A 394 9.13 -20.87 5.41
CA LYS A 394 8.49 -21.16 6.71
C LYS A 394 7.21 -21.98 6.53
N TRP A 395 6.37 -21.56 5.61
CA TRP A 395 5.02 -22.10 5.43
C TRP A 395 4.94 -23.14 4.30
N GLN A 396 6.01 -23.35 3.54
CA GLN A 396 6.09 -24.29 2.41
C GLN A 396 4.98 -24.06 1.37
N ALA A 397 4.74 -22.78 1.07
CA ALA A 397 3.80 -22.33 0.06
C ALA A 397 4.31 -21.05 -0.58
N ASN A 398 3.88 -20.77 -1.80
CA ASN A 398 4.12 -19.46 -2.41
C ASN A 398 3.34 -18.36 -1.68
N PHE A 399 3.85 -17.13 -1.73
CA PHE A 399 3.23 -15.93 -1.17
C PHE A 399 3.05 -14.87 -2.25
N PRO A 400 2.01 -14.02 -2.14
CA PRO A 400 1.68 -13.07 -3.19
C PRO A 400 2.71 -11.94 -3.22
N ASN A 401 3.06 -11.50 -4.43
CA ASN A 401 3.86 -10.31 -4.63
C ASN A 401 2.98 -9.06 -4.57
N THR A 402 2.81 -8.46 -3.40
CA THR A 402 1.86 -7.33 -3.24
C THR A 402 2.40 -6.00 -3.77
N GLY A 403 3.71 -5.87 -4.01
CA GLY A 403 4.38 -4.59 -4.29
C GLY A 403 4.20 -3.53 -3.20
N PHE A 404 3.77 -3.94 -2.01
CA PHE A 404 3.30 -3.06 -0.95
C PHE A 404 4.36 -2.06 -0.49
N TRP A 405 5.61 -2.52 -0.42
CA TRP A 405 6.76 -1.69 -0.04
C TRP A 405 7.01 -0.54 -1.01
N THR A 406 6.88 -0.78 -2.33
CA THR A 406 7.20 0.23 -3.34
C THR A 406 6.18 1.34 -3.34
N TYR A 407 4.87 1.04 -3.26
CA TYR A 407 3.90 2.14 -3.20
C TYR A 407 4.02 2.93 -1.90
N ILE A 408 4.25 2.28 -0.74
CA ILE A 408 4.43 3.00 0.53
C ILE A 408 5.63 3.93 0.45
N LYS A 409 6.75 3.42 -0.06
CA LYS A 409 7.98 4.19 -0.29
C LYS A 409 7.69 5.50 -1.03
N TYR A 410 7.02 5.41 -2.19
CA TYR A 410 6.73 6.59 -3.00
C TYR A 410 5.65 7.49 -2.40
N THR A 411 4.58 6.95 -1.82
CA THR A 411 3.50 7.77 -1.23
C THR A 411 3.96 8.67 -0.08
N ILE A 412 5.01 8.27 0.64
CA ILE A 412 5.58 9.06 1.75
C ILE A 412 6.68 9.98 1.26
N VAL A 413 7.68 9.45 0.54
CA VAL A 413 8.86 10.24 0.16
C VAL A 413 8.56 11.28 -0.91
N GLU A 414 7.55 11.07 -1.77
CA GLU A 414 7.16 12.07 -2.77
C GLU A 414 6.69 13.40 -2.16
N GLN A 415 6.29 13.40 -0.89
CA GLN A 415 5.83 14.58 -0.16
C GLN A 415 6.98 15.42 0.42
N HIS A 416 8.24 15.00 0.21
CA HIS A 416 9.38 15.58 0.91
C HIS A 416 10.41 16.17 -0.05
N MET A 417 10.85 17.39 0.31
CA MET A 417 11.86 18.16 -0.39
C MET A 417 12.77 18.86 0.62
N TYR A 418 14.08 18.85 0.37
CA TYR A 418 15.07 19.49 1.24
C TYR A 418 16.08 20.25 0.40
N GLY A 419 16.44 21.45 0.84
CA GLY A 419 17.33 22.30 0.04
C GLY A 419 16.66 22.87 -1.20
N GLY A 420 17.47 23.48 -2.05
CA GLY A 420 17.02 24.10 -3.28
C GLY A 420 17.19 25.62 -3.32
N TRP A 421 17.34 26.16 -4.52
CA TRP A 421 17.66 27.56 -4.74
C TRP A 421 16.52 28.33 -5.38
N HIS A 422 15.76 27.71 -6.27
CA HIS A 422 14.78 28.42 -7.10
C HIS A 422 13.33 28.00 -6.85
N LEU A 423 13.11 26.94 -6.07
CA LEU A 423 11.76 26.49 -5.75
C LEU A 423 11.12 27.35 -4.64
N PRO A 424 9.82 27.70 -4.77
CA PRO A 424 9.12 28.51 -3.78
C PRO A 424 8.95 27.75 -2.47
N ASP A 425 8.82 28.47 -1.35
CA ASP A 425 8.62 27.85 -0.03
C ASP A 425 7.31 27.03 0.04
N GLU A 426 6.34 27.33 -0.83
CA GLU A 426 5.09 26.57 -1.00
C GLU A 426 5.31 25.17 -1.62
N ALA A 427 6.44 24.94 -2.30
CA ALA A 427 6.77 23.63 -2.87
C ALA A 427 7.16 22.60 -1.79
N TYR A 428 7.43 23.04 -0.56
CA TYR A 428 7.77 22.18 0.57
C TYR A 428 6.48 21.67 1.21
N ALA A 429 6.05 20.49 0.77
CA ALA A 429 4.75 19.93 1.14
C ALA A 429 4.59 19.56 2.63
N SER A 430 5.63 19.66 3.47
CA SER A 430 5.55 19.39 4.92
C SER A 430 6.28 20.43 5.78
N LYS A 431 5.78 20.68 7.01
CA LYS A 431 6.42 21.58 8.00
C LYS A 431 7.82 21.15 8.43
N THR A 432 8.21 19.91 8.15
CA THR A 432 9.50 19.32 8.46
C THR A 432 10.49 19.40 7.30
N SER A 433 10.01 19.73 6.10
CA SER A 433 10.79 20.05 4.91
C SER A 433 11.29 21.50 5.01
N SER A 434 12.56 21.74 4.70
CA SER A 434 13.17 23.07 4.84
C SER A 434 14.22 23.31 3.77
N ARG A 435 14.18 24.52 3.20
CA ARG A 435 15.12 25.03 2.20
C ARG A 435 16.55 25.16 2.72
N ASP A 436 16.72 25.44 4.01
CA ASP A 436 18.04 25.72 4.59
C ASP A 436 18.64 24.51 5.32
N VAL A 437 17.88 23.42 5.49
CA VAL A 437 18.35 22.29 6.31
C VAL A 437 19.64 21.68 5.77
N LEU A 438 19.82 21.60 4.45
CA LEU A 438 21.03 21.04 3.84
C LEU A 438 22.26 21.94 4.04
N LYS A 439 22.09 23.25 4.18
CA LYS A 439 23.21 24.21 4.37
C LYS A 439 23.92 24.02 5.70
N THR A 440 23.18 23.57 6.72
CA THR A 440 23.70 23.35 8.09
C THR A 440 23.96 21.87 8.38
N MET A 441 23.59 20.98 7.46
CA MET A 441 23.73 19.54 7.60
C MET A 441 25.19 19.12 7.45
N ARG A 442 25.65 18.21 8.32
CA ARG A 442 27.00 17.63 8.20
C ARG A 442 27.10 16.83 6.90
N TRP A 443 28.28 16.87 6.29
CA TRP A 443 28.54 16.17 5.03
C TRP A 443 28.11 14.68 5.05
N LYS A 444 28.35 13.96 6.15
CA LYS A 444 28.00 12.53 6.23
C LYS A 444 26.49 12.26 6.18
N ASP A 445 25.70 13.19 6.72
CA ASP A 445 24.24 13.09 6.72
C ASP A 445 23.71 13.42 5.31
N GLN A 446 24.34 14.38 4.62
CA GLN A 446 24.09 14.62 3.19
C GLN A 446 24.44 13.39 2.35
N ALA A 447 25.58 12.75 2.62
CA ALA A 447 25.97 11.51 1.94
C ALA A 447 24.93 10.40 2.15
N ALA A 448 24.43 10.22 3.37
CA ALA A 448 23.38 9.24 3.65
C ALA A 448 22.10 9.50 2.82
N LEU A 449 21.73 10.75 2.57
CA LEU A 449 20.62 11.12 1.68
C LEU A 449 20.93 10.77 0.21
N VAL A 450 22.15 11.04 -0.26
CA VAL A 450 22.58 10.67 -1.63
C VAL A 450 22.50 9.17 -1.85
N PHE A 451 23.07 8.36 -0.96
CA PHE A 451 22.97 6.90 -1.05
C PHE A 451 21.52 6.42 -0.90
N GLY A 452 20.74 7.05 -0.01
CA GLY A 452 19.31 6.80 0.15
C GLY A 452 18.51 7.07 -1.12
N PHE A 453 18.86 8.10 -1.91
CA PHE A 453 18.25 8.34 -3.21
C PHE A 453 18.50 7.18 -4.19
N PHE A 454 19.73 6.67 -4.31
CA PHE A 454 19.99 5.51 -5.17
C PHE A 454 19.29 4.24 -4.65
N GLN A 455 19.16 4.09 -3.33
CA GLN A 455 18.36 3.01 -2.72
C GLN A 455 16.86 3.14 -3.05
N MET A 456 16.35 4.38 -3.10
CA MET A 456 14.98 4.69 -3.48
C MET A 456 14.68 4.26 -4.90
N VAL A 457 15.56 4.62 -5.84
CA VAL A 457 15.43 4.38 -7.28
C VAL A 457 15.42 2.88 -7.61
N GLY A 458 16.15 2.07 -6.85
CA GLY A 458 16.14 0.61 -6.98
C GLY A 458 17.51 -0.06 -6.87
N PHE A 459 18.59 0.71 -6.74
CA PHE A 459 19.93 0.14 -6.52
C PHE A 459 20.07 -0.34 -5.07
N ASN A 460 20.64 -1.54 -4.88
CA ASN A 460 20.70 -2.18 -3.55
C ASN A 460 22.11 -2.68 -3.19
N ARG A 461 23.09 -2.42 -4.06
CA ARG A 461 24.51 -2.76 -3.88
C ARG A 461 25.41 -1.60 -4.27
N TYR A 462 26.52 -1.47 -3.55
CA TYR A 462 27.48 -0.38 -3.71
C TYR A 462 28.92 -0.90 -3.69
N ALA A 463 29.70 -0.54 -4.70
CA ALA A 463 31.16 -0.70 -4.68
C ALA A 463 31.81 0.61 -4.20
N LEU A 464 32.44 0.57 -3.03
CA LEU A 464 32.89 1.76 -2.28
C LEU A 464 34.37 2.12 -2.49
N GLY A 465 34.99 1.73 -3.62
CA GLY A 465 36.41 1.97 -3.87
C GLY A 465 36.93 1.28 -5.14
N ARG A 466 38.25 1.04 -5.20
CA ARG A 466 38.90 0.38 -6.34
C ARG A 466 38.59 -1.13 -6.46
N ASP A 467 38.20 -1.75 -5.35
CA ASP A 467 37.82 -3.17 -5.34
C ASP A 467 36.37 -3.30 -5.81
N ALA A 468 36.19 -3.36 -7.12
CA ALA A 468 34.89 -3.53 -7.77
C ALA A 468 34.22 -4.88 -7.44
N ASN A 469 34.98 -5.85 -6.90
CA ASN A 469 34.48 -7.19 -6.61
C ASN A 469 33.77 -7.27 -5.26
N ARG A 470 33.99 -6.29 -4.36
CA ARG A 470 33.34 -6.26 -3.06
C ARG A 470 32.15 -5.30 -3.04
N LEU A 471 30.97 -5.88 -3.04
CA LEU A 471 29.70 -5.17 -2.92
C LEU A 471 29.24 -5.06 -1.46
N PHE A 472 28.69 -3.91 -1.13
CA PHE A 472 28.10 -3.60 0.17
C PHE A 472 26.60 -3.33 0.01
N ASP A 473 25.78 -3.73 0.97
CA ASP A 473 24.40 -3.26 1.03
C ASP A 473 24.31 -1.84 1.60
N PHE A 474 23.13 -1.23 1.55
CA PHE A 474 22.96 0.14 2.01
C PHE A 474 23.21 0.32 3.52
N LEU A 475 22.90 -0.67 4.35
CA LEU A 475 23.18 -0.56 5.79
C LEU A 475 24.66 -0.60 6.10
N ASP A 476 25.44 -1.41 5.37
CA ASP A 476 26.88 -1.40 5.47
C ASP A 476 27.45 -0.02 5.13
N VAL A 477 26.88 0.67 4.13
CA VAL A 477 27.24 2.05 3.80
C VAL A 477 26.94 2.99 4.97
N LEU A 478 25.71 2.94 5.53
CA LEU A 478 25.33 3.81 6.65
C LEU A 478 26.24 3.59 7.88
N GLN A 479 26.55 2.33 8.21
CA GLN A 479 27.47 2.02 9.31
C GLN A 479 28.89 2.51 9.06
N ARG A 480 29.36 2.47 7.80
CA ARG A 480 30.68 3.01 7.43
C ARG A 480 30.72 4.53 7.54
N LEU A 481 29.69 5.22 7.06
CA LEU A 481 29.56 6.68 7.20
C LEU A 481 29.55 7.10 8.68
N ASP A 482 28.84 6.35 9.53
CA ASP A 482 28.83 6.60 10.98
C ASP A 482 30.19 6.37 11.64
N ARG A 483 30.99 5.43 11.12
CA ARG A 483 32.39 5.20 11.54
C ARG A 483 33.39 6.16 10.90
N GLY A 484 32.94 7.17 10.15
CA GLY A 484 33.78 8.23 9.58
C GLY A 484 34.39 7.91 8.21
N TRP A 485 33.94 6.86 7.53
CA TRP A 485 34.37 6.59 6.14
C TRP A 485 33.88 7.70 5.20
N THR A 486 34.71 8.04 4.20
CA THR A 486 34.37 8.99 3.14
C THR A 486 34.86 8.48 1.78
N PRO A 487 34.12 8.70 0.67
CA PRO A 487 34.60 8.40 -0.68
C PRO A 487 35.86 9.20 -1.01
N LYS A 488 36.82 8.57 -1.70
CA LYS A 488 38.02 9.27 -2.17
C LYS A 488 37.66 10.18 -3.35
N ARG A 489 38.29 11.36 -3.40
CA ARG A 489 38.15 12.30 -4.51
C ARG A 489 38.53 11.64 -5.83
N GLY A 490 37.74 11.87 -6.87
CA GLY A 490 37.95 11.30 -8.21
C GLY A 490 37.60 9.82 -8.36
N LEU A 491 37.10 9.15 -7.31
CA LEU A 491 36.56 7.79 -7.43
C LEU A 491 35.04 7.83 -7.43
N ALA A 492 34.44 7.30 -8.49
CA ALA A 492 33.01 7.08 -8.55
C ALA A 492 32.61 5.85 -7.71
N ILE A 493 31.43 5.93 -7.11
CA ILE A 493 30.74 4.83 -6.45
C ILE A 493 29.88 4.15 -7.50
N LYS A 494 30.11 2.86 -7.74
CA LYS A 494 29.21 2.06 -8.58
C LYS A 494 28.02 1.62 -7.72
N ALA A 495 26.82 2.05 -8.10
CA ALA A 495 25.56 1.55 -7.56
C ALA A 495 24.99 0.53 -8.53
N SER A 496 24.58 -0.64 -8.03
CA SER A 496 24.02 -1.70 -8.85
C SER A 496 22.79 -2.33 -8.21
N ARG A 497 21.98 -2.97 -9.03
CA ARG A 497 20.90 -3.85 -8.61
C ARG A 497 21.41 -5.28 -8.61
N GLU A 498 21.11 -6.03 -7.55
CA GLU A 498 21.29 -7.47 -7.48
C GLU A 498 19.94 -8.10 -7.12
N LEU A 499 19.43 -8.95 -8.00
CA LEU A 499 18.14 -9.65 -7.82
C LEU A 499 18.31 -11.02 -7.16
N ALA A 500 19.48 -11.65 -7.32
CA ALA A 500 19.77 -12.95 -6.76
C ALA A 500 19.75 -12.93 -5.23
N ARG A 501 19.03 -13.89 -4.63
CA ARG A 501 18.92 -14.05 -3.18
C ARG A 501 19.29 -15.47 -2.76
N LYS A 502 19.91 -15.57 -1.59
CA LYS A 502 20.28 -16.87 -1.01
C LYS A 502 19.03 -17.60 -0.55
N ALA A 503 18.98 -18.91 -0.77
CA ALA A 503 17.91 -19.75 -0.24
C ALA A 503 17.81 -19.62 1.29
N VAL A 504 16.58 -19.48 1.79
CA VAL A 504 16.30 -19.45 3.22
C VAL A 504 16.33 -20.88 3.74
N THR A 505 17.28 -21.18 4.62
CA THR A 505 17.50 -22.53 5.18
C THR A 505 17.06 -22.68 6.63
N LYS A 506 16.76 -21.56 7.30
CA LYS A 506 16.37 -21.54 8.70
C LYS A 506 15.17 -20.62 8.88
N THR A 507 14.09 -21.18 9.41
CA THR A 507 12.87 -20.45 9.74
C THR A 507 12.42 -20.81 11.15
N ARG A 508 11.55 -19.98 11.72
CA ARG A 508 10.74 -20.40 12.86
C ARG A 508 9.76 -21.51 12.44
N PRO A 509 9.30 -22.36 13.37
CA PRO A 509 8.31 -23.37 13.05
C PRO A 509 6.98 -22.75 12.59
N ALA A 510 6.29 -23.43 11.67
CA ALA A 510 4.94 -23.10 11.23
C ALA A 510 3.86 -23.56 12.23
N TYR A 511 4.21 -24.44 13.17
CA TYR A 511 3.30 -25.04 14.17
C TYR A 511 2.17 -25.92 13.61
N VAL A 512 2.19 -26.23 12.31
CA VAL A 512 1.28 -27.16 11.63
C VAL A 512 2.07 -28.03 10.66
N SER A 513 1.53 -29.21 10.32
CA SER A 513 2.15 -30.10 9.33
C SER A 513 1.77 -29.68 7.91
N HIS A 514 0.52 -29.24 7.72
CA HIS A 514 0.01 -28.76 6.44
C HIS A 514 -0.81 -27.48 6.59
N LEU A 515 -0.61 -26.51 5.70
CA LEU A 515 -1.35 -25.24 5.72
C LEU A 515 -2.87 -25.41 5.59
N SER A 516 -3.33 -26.50 4.97
CA SER A 516 -4.77 -26.81 4.85
C SER A 516 -5.46 -27.03 6.20
N GLU A 517 -4.70 -27.26 7.28
CA GLU A 517 -5.22 -27.33 8.65
C GLU A 517 -5.75 -25.98 9.15
N ILE A 518 -5.21 -24.87 8.62
CA ILE A 518 -5.50 -23.51 9.10
C ILE A 518 -6.07 -22.57 8.03
N LEU A 519 -5.92 -22.89 6.75
CA LEU A 519 -6.40 -22.11 5.62
C LEU A 519 -7.33 -22.95 4.72
N PRO A 520 -8.51 -22.44 4.35
CA PRO A 520 -9.38 -23.13 3.40
C PRO A 520 -8.77 -23.12 2.00
N TYR A 521 -9.05 -24.16 1.22
CA TYR A 521 -8.85 -24.09 -0.23
C TYR A 521 -9.94 -23.24 -0.88
N GLY A 522 -9.57 -22.42 -1.84
CA GLY A 522 -10.53 -21.69 -2.68
C GLY A 522 -10.07 -21.59 -4.12
N ALA A 523 -10.99 -21.20 -5.00
CA ALA A 523 -10.66 -20.91 -6.40
C ALA A 523 -9.72 -19.69 -6.49
N GLN A 524 -9.02 -19.56 -7.63
CA GLN A 524 -8.47 -18.26 -8.03
C GLN A 524 -9.61 -17.23 -8.03
N SER A 525 -9.43 -16.13 -7.30
CA SER A 525 -10.49 -15.15 -7.06
C SER A 525 -10.89 -14.45 -8.36
N ARG A 526 -12.16 -14.04 -8.46
CA ARG A 526 -12.61 -13.04 -9.45
C ARG A 526 -12.44 -11.60 -8.94
N GLY A 527 -11.92 -11.41 -7.72
CA GLY A 527 -11.65 -10.11 -7.10
C GLY A 527 -10.32 -9.51 -7.53
N VAL A 528 -10.02 -8.30 -7.04
CA VAL A 528 -8.71 -7.65 -7.26
C VAL A 528 -7.69 -8.36 -6.37
N ALA A 529 -6.96 -9.31 -6.97
CA ALA A 529 -5.86 -10.00 -6.32
C ALA A 529 -4.79 -8.99 -5.87
N ALA A 530 -4.26 -9.16 -4.66
CA ALA A 530 -3.15 -8.37 -4.16
C ALA A 530 -1.82 -8.89 -4.74
N GLU A 531 -1.72 -8.92 -6.06
CA GLU A 531 -0.59 -9.53 -6.78
C GLU A 531 -0.16 -8.62 -7.93
N ILE A 532 1.13 -8.33 -7.96
CA ILE A 532 1.83 -7.70 -9.06
C ILE A 532 2.62 -8.81 -9.76
N GLU A 533 2.47 -8.86 -11.07
CA GLU A 533 3.06 -9.89 -11.93
C GLU A 533 4.59 -9.97 -11.78
N HIS A 534 5.25 -8.82 -11.73
CA HIS A 534 6.71 -8.75 -11.67
C HIS A 534 7.20 -8.49 -10.27
N GLU A 535 8.11 -9.35 -9.84
CA GLU A 535 8.79 -9.28 -8.56
C GLU A 535 9.49 -7.93 -8.37
N TYR A 536 10.38 -7.61 -9.31
CA TYR A 536 11.15 -6.37 -9.31
C TYR A 536 10.61 -5.41 -10.35
N LEU A 537 10.35 -4.17 -9.93
CA LEU A 537 9.79 -3.18 -10.84
C LEU A 537 10.90 -2.57 -11.71
N PRO A 538 10.63 -2.40 -13.01
CA PRO A 538 11.55 -1.72 -13.90
C PRO A 538 11.57 -0.21 -13.57
N PHE A 539 12.72 0.41 -13.75
CA PHE A 539 12.91 1.84 -13.46
C PHE A 539 13.89 2.48 -14.43
N SER A 540 13.94 3.81 -14.44
CA SER A 540 14.93 4.57 -15.17
C SER A 540 15.45 5.73 -14.32
N ILE A 541 16.68 6.13 -14.60
CA ILE A 541 17.35 7.26 -13.97
C ILE A 541 18.09 8.04 -15.04
N ALA A 542 18.04 9.37 -14.95
CA ALA A 542 18.87 10.22 -15.80
C ALA A 542 19.91 10.97 -14.97
N ARG A 543 21.03 11.27 -15.61
CA ARG A 543 22.05 12.18 -15.12
C ARG A 543 22.13 13.37 -16.05
N LEU A 544 21.99 14.56 -15.48
CA LEU A 544 22.15 15.84 -16.17
C LEU A 544 23.32 16.60 -15.53
N THR A 545 24.36 16.86 -16.31
CA THR A 545 25.57 17.56 -15.89
C THR A 545 25.51 19.01 -16.33
N LEU A 546 25.65 19.93 -15.38
CA LEU A 546 25.70 21.37 -15.59
C LEU A 546 27.12 21.85 -15.31
N ASN A 547 27.69 22.63 -16.24
CA ASN A 547 29.07 23.14 -16.11
C ASN A 547 29.24 24.09 -14.92
N SER A 548 28.16 24.77 -14.50
CA SER A 548 28.11 25.52 -13.25
C SER A 548 26.72 25.38 -12.64
N CYS A 549 26.65 25.36 -11.31
CA CYS A 549 25.39 25.38 -10.59
C CYS A 549 24.56 26.66 -10.85
N SER A 550 25.16 27.74 -11.37
CA SER A 550 24.43 28.94 -11.81
C SER A 550 23.46 28.67 -12.98
N MET A 551 23.66 27.58 -13.73
CA MET A 551 22.75 27.14 -14.79
C MET A 551 21.50 26.43 -14.25
N LEU A 552 21.47 26.11 -12.95
CA LEU A 552 20.29 25.54 -12.31
C LEU A 552 19.19 26.59 -12.28
N ASN A 553 18.09 26.33 -12.98
CA ASN A 553 16.88 27.15 -12.92
C ASN A 553 15.74 26.35 -12.29
N ALA A 554 14.60 26.99 -12.02
CA ALA A 554 13.46 26.35 -11.39
C ALA A 554 12.94 25.13 -12.16
N ALA A 555 12.95 25.15 -13.50
CA ALA A 555 12.45 24.06 -14.33
C ALA A 555 13.34 22.81 -14.22
N VAL A 556 14.67 23.01 -14.20
CA VAL A 556 15.65 21.92 -14.00
C VAL A 556 15.56 21.40 -12.58
N GLU A 557 15.56 22.29 -11.58
CA GLU A 557 15.48 21.91 -10.18
C GLU A 557 14.18 21.14 -9.85
N GLU A 558 13.08 21.45 -10.53
CA GLU A 558 11.80 20.75 -10.36
C GLU A 558 11.87 19.28 -10.80
N VAL A 559 12.69 18.93 -11.80
CA VAL A 559 12.80 17.54 -12.26
C VAL A 559 13.92 16.75 -11.57
N CYS A 560 14.84 17.44 -10.89
CA CYS A 560 15.92 16.78 -10.15
C CYS A 560 15.39 16.14 -8.87
N GLY A 561 15.59 14.83 -8.73
CA GLY A 561 15.44 14.13 -7.45
C GLY A 561 16.62 14.36 -6.51
N LEU A 562 17.79 14.66 -7.08
CA LEU A 562 19.01 15.00 -6.34
C LEU A 562 19.79 16.05 -7.13
N VAL A 563 20.29 17.09 -6.46
CA VAL A 563 21.26 18.03 -7.04
C VAL A 563 22.52 18.03 -6.19
N VAL A 564 23.65 17.68 -6.79
CA VAL A 564 24.96 17.65 -6.14
C VAL A 564 25.86 18.71 -6.76
N GLN A 565 26.32 19.65 -5.94
CA GLN A 565 27.39 20.57 -6.31
C GLN A 565 28.75 19.90 -6.07
N GLN A 566 29.60 19.90 -7.09
CA GLN A 566 30.96 19.40 -7.04
C GLN A 566 31.95 20.49 -6.62
N SER A 567 33.21 20.10 -6.41
CA SER A 567 34.27 21.01 -5.94
C SER A 567 34.65 22.11 -6.93
N ASP A 568 34.34 21.93 -8.21
CA ASP A 568 34.62 22.84 -9.32
C ASP A 568 33.42 23.72 -9.69
N ASP A 569 32.42 23.81 -8.80
CA ASP A 569 31.13 24.49 -9.00
C ASP A 569 30.22 23.85 -10.06
N SER A 570 30.61 22.74 -10.70
CA SER A 570 29.69 21.98 -11.54
C SER A 570 28.57 21.36 -10.72
N CYS A 571 27.39 21.21 -11.33
CA CYS A 571 26.23 20.60 -10.70
C CYS A 571 25.82 19.34 -11.44
N VAL A 572 25.54 18.27 -10.71
CA VAL A 572 24.98 17.03 -11.26
C VAL A 572 23.57 16.85 -10.71
N CYS A 573 22.60 16.89 -11.62
CA CYS A 573 21.21 16.60 -11.37
C CYS A 573 20.93 15.12 -11.67
N TRP A 574 20.40 14.39 -10.70
CA TRP A 574 19.89 13.03 -10.90
C TRP A 574 18.37 13.03 -10.90
N ILE A 575 17.79 12.37 -11.88
CA ILE A 575 16.34 12.38 -12.15
C ILE A 575 15.80 10.96 -11.96
N ASN A 576 14.88 10.78 -11.00
CA ASN A 576 14.19 9.51 -10.76
C ASN A 576 12.96 9.38 -11.67
N MET A 577 12.91 8.34 -12.49
CA MET A 577 11.83 8.05 -13.43
C MET A 577 11.37 6.60 -13.27
N PRO A 578 10.58 6.28 -12.24
CA PRO A 578 9.91 4.99 -12.16
C PRO A 578 8.96 4.80 -13.35
N THR A 579 8.71 3.54 -13.72
CA THR A 579 7.79 3.20 -14.82
C THR A 579 6.32 3.45 -14.50
N PHE A 580 6.02 3.67 -13.23
CA PHE A 580 4.74 4.11 -12.65
C PHE A 580 4.90 5.55 -12.11
N LYS A 581 3.85 6.18 -11.54
CA LYS A 581 3.88 7.60 -11.11
C LYS A 581 4.07 8.60 -12.25
N SER A 582 3.41 8.35 -13.38
CA SER A 582 3.48 9.22 -14.56
C SER A 582 2.78 10.57 -14.38
N ASN A 583 2.11 10.79 -13.24
CA ASN A 583 1.27 11.96 -12.93
C ASN A 583 0.24 12.28 -14.04
N SER A 584 -0.32 11.23 -14.66
CA SER A 584 -1.29 11.39 -15.75
C SER A 584 -2.61 12.01 -15.28
N LEU A 585 -3.36 12.61 -16.20
CA LEU A 585 -4.71 13.13 -15.92
C LEU A 585 -5.64 12.04 -15.36
N PHE A 586 -5.50 10.80 -15.85
CA PHE A 586 -6.25 9.64 -15.36
C PHE A 586 -5.99 9.38 -13.87
N VAL A 587 -4.72 9.39 -13.46
CA VAL A 587 -4.33 9.17 -12.06
C VAL A 587 -4.83 10.29 -11.15
N ARG A 588 -4.73 11.54 -11.60
CA ARG A 588 -5.27 12.70 -10.85
C ARG A 588 -6.78 12.58 -10.67
N PHE A 589 -7.50 12.19 -11.72
CA PHE A 589 -8.93 11.93 -11.67
C PHE A 589 -9.27 10.77 -10.71
N LEU A 590 -8.54 9.65 -10.76
CA LEU A 590 -8.70 8.55 -9.81
C LEU A 590 -8.47 9.01 -8.36
N GLY A 591 -7.48 9.86 -8.12
CA GLY A 591 -7.21 10.46 -6.80
C GLY A 591 -8.39 11.28 -6.28
N GLN A 592 -8.98 12.12 -7.14
CA GLN A 592 -10.16 12.90 -6.79
C GLN A 592 -11.38 12.01 -6.48
N VAL A 593 -11.60 10.96 -7.28
CA VAL A 593 -12.67 9.99 -7.05
C VAL A 593 -12.44 9.25 -5.74
N ALA A 594 -11.23 8.73 -5.49
CA ALA A 594 -10.88 8.01 -4.26
C ALA A 594 -11.09 8.88 -3.01
N ALA A 595 -10.71 10.17 -3.07
CA ALA A 595 -10.95 11.13 -2.01
C ALA A 595 -12.45 11.31 -1.75
N LEU A 596 -13.25 11.54 -2.80
CA LEU A 596 -14.70 11.74 -2.72
C LEU A 596 -15.42 10.57 -2.04
N ILE A 597 -15.08 9.34 -2.43
CA ILE A 597 -15.73 8.10 -1.92
C ILE A 597 -15.11 7.60 -0.61
N LYS A 598 -14.14 8.33 -0.09
CA LYS A 598 -13.41 8.05 1.13
C LYS A 598 -12.63 6.73 1.14
N VAL A 599 -11.99 6.40 0.03
CA VAL A 599 -10.98 5.32 -0.06
C VAL A 599 -9.55 5.90 0.08
N PRO A 600 -8.59 5.19 0.69
CA PRO A 600 -7.21 5.67 0.82
C PRO A 600 -6.55 6.02 -0.52
N SER A 601 -5.74 7.09 -0.55
CA SER A 601 -5.05 7.55 -1.77
C SER A 601 -4.04 6.54 -2.30
N ARG A 602 -3.47 5.67 -1.45
CA ARG A 602 -2.55 4.60 -1.85
C ARG A 602 -3.12 3.64 -2.91
N VAL A 603 -4.45 3.52 -3.00
CA VAL A 603 -5.11 2.73 -4.06
C VAL A 603 -4.74 3.24 -5.45
N THR A 604 -4.56 4.56 -5.64
CA THR A 604 -4.17 5.09 -6.95
C THR A 604 -2.76 4.66 -7.34
N THR A 605 -1.83 4.67 -6.38
CA THR A 605 -0.44 4.23 -6.64
C THR A 605 -0.40 2.73 -6.93
N PHE A 606 -1.17 1.92 -6.20
CA PHE A 606 -1.30 0.50 -6.49
C PHE A 606 -1.86 0.26 -7.91
N VAL A 607 -2.93 0.97 -8.30
CA VAL A 607 -3.49 0.87 -9.66
C VAL A 607 -2.47 1.28 -10.73
N GLU A 608 -1.71 2.35 -10.51
CA GLU A 608 -0.64 2.74 -11.43
C GLU A 608 0.43 1.67 -11.59
N MET A 609 0.86 1.07 -10.48
CA MET A 609 1.83 -0.02 -10.48
C MET A 609 1.29 -1.27 -11.17
N ALA A 610 0.02 -1.63 -10.95
CA ALA A 610 -0.61 -2.75 -11.62
C ALA A 610 -0.74 -2.53 -13.14
N LEU A 611 -1.00 -1.29 -13.57
CA LEU A 611 -1.16 -0.94 -14.99
C LEU A 611 0.16 -0.70 -15.74
N SER A 612 1.19 -0.23 -15.04
CA SER A 612 2.45 0.21 -15.66
C SER A 612 3.67 -0.61 -15.25
N GLY A 613 3.55 -1.48 -14.24
CA GLY A 613 4.68 -2.23 -13.68
C GLY A 613 5.31 -3.24 -14.65
N SER A 614 4.62 -3.58 -15.75
CA SER A 614 5.12 -4.43 -16.83
C SER A 614 5.75 -3.65 -17.99
N ARG A 615 5.78 -2.31 -17.94
CA ARG A 615 6.43 -1.49 -18.96
C ARG A 615 7.94 -1.46 -18.70
N ASN A 616 8.74 -1.81 -19.70
CA ASN A 616 10.20 -1.69 -19.61
C ASN A 616 10.65 -0.24 -19.38
N GLY A 617 11.69 -0.05 -18.57
CA GLY A 617 12.30 1.25 -18.30
C GLY A 617 12.80 1.90 -19.59
N THR A 618 13.47 1.13 -20.45
CA THR A 618 13.98 1.60 -21.75
C THR A 618 12.87 2.15 -22.64
N GLU A 619 11.69 1.51 -22.65
CA GLU A 619 10.53 1.99 -23.39
C GLU A 619 9.88 3.21 -22.72
N HIS A 620 9.89 3.26 -21.38
CA HIS A 620 9.39 4.40 -20.61
C HIS A 620 10.09 5.71 -20.99
N VAL A 621 11.43 5.68 -21.07
CA VAL A 621 12.25 6.87 -21.36
C VAL A 621 12.63 7.03 -22.84
N ARG A 622 12.09 6.21 -23.75
CA ARG A 622 12.37 6.31 -25.19
C ARG A 622 12.27 7.74 -25.76
N PRO A 623 11.28 8.57 -25.39
CA PRO A 623 11.19 9.95 -25.89
C PRO A 623 12.34 10.88 -25.47
N LEU A 624 13.14 10.48 -24.46
CA LEU A 624 14.29 11.24 -23.98
C LEU A 624 15.60 10.79 -24.63
N ARG A 625 15.63 9.64 -25.30
CA ARG A 625 16.85 9.08 -25.91
C ARG A 625 17.46 10.00 -26.98
N SER A 626 16.64 10.78 -27.67
CA SER A 626 17.13 11.78 -28.65
C SER A 626 17.86 12.97 -28.01
N LEU A 627 17.79 13.11 -26.68
CA LEU A 627 18.45 14.18 -25.93
C LEU A 627 19.77 13.71 -25.29
N GLU A 628 20.15 12.43 -25.44
CA GLU A 628 21.41 11.93 -24.88
C GLU A 628 22.63 12.57 -25.56
N GLY A 629 23.64 12.87 -24.75
CA GLY A 629 24.89 13.49 -25.17
C GLY A 629 25.82 13.72 -23.98
N ASP A 630 26.82 14.58 -24.12
CA ASP A 630 27.84 14.80 -23.09
C ASP A 630 27.27 15.32 -21.75
N THR A 631 26.16 16.04 -21.80
CA THR A 631 25.51 16.64 -20.63
C THR A 631 24.34 15.83 -20.08
N PHE A 632 23.77 14.90 -20.85
CA PHE A 632 22.58 14.15 -20.46
C PHE A 632 22.73 12.65 -20.78
N GLU A 633 22.64 11.82 -19.75
CA GLU A 633 22.77 10.36 -19.85
C GLU A 633 21.57 9.65 -19.24
N LEU A 634 21.07 8.60 -19.90
CA LEU A 634 19.98 7.76 -19.40
C LEU A 634 20.45 6.35 -19.09
N ALA A 635 20.16 5.91 -17.87
CA ALA A 635 20.23 4.50 -17.49
C ALA A 635 18.83 3.95 -17.25
N ALA A 636 18.55 2.78 -17.80
CA ALA A 636 17.32 2.03 -17.58
C ALA A 636 17.65 0.67 -17.00
N CYS A 637 16.67 0.12 -16.30
CA CYS A 637 16.74 -1.16 -15.62
C CYS A 637 15.44 -1.89 -15.95
N ASP A 638 15.49 -2.77 -16.96
CA ASP A 638 14.32 -3.40 -17.53
C ASP A 638 13.84 -4.60 -16.70
N LEU A 639 12.72 -5.17 -17.11
CA LEU A 639 12.15 -6.35 -16.46
C LEU A 639 13.09 -7.54 -16.56
N GLY A 640 13.30 -8.21 -15.42
CA GLY A 640 14.17 -9.39 -15.34
C GLY A 640 15.65 -9.10 -15.55
N GLU A 641 16.06 -7.84 -15.72
CA GLU A 641 17.46 -7.48 -15.90
C GLU A 641 18.22 -7.60 -14.57
N GLU A 642 19.06 -8.63 -14.43
CA GLU A 642 19.75 -8.89 -13.17
C GLU A 642 20.93 -7.93 -12.93
N ASP A 643 21.53 -7.39 -13.99
CA ASP A 643 22.75 -6.58 -13.97
C ASP A 643 22.52 -5.16 -14.50
N CYS A 644 21.96 -4.28 -13.67
CA CYS A 644 21.92 -2.85 -13.95
C CYS A 644 22.81 -2.08 -12.99
N SER A 645 23.54 -1.09 -13.50
CA SER A 645 24.37 -0.24 -12.65
C SER A 645 24.52 1.18 -13.19
N THR A 646 24.79 2.10 -12.27
CA THR A 646 25.18 3.48 -12.56
C THR A 646 26.36 3.87 -11.66
N ALA A 647 26.97 5.01 -11.94
CA ALA A 647 28.09 5.53 -11.18
C ALA A 647 27.84 6.97 -10.77
N PHE A 648 28.09 7.29 -9.50
CA PHE A 648 27.95 8.64 -8.97
C PHE A 648 29.13 9.03 -8.08
N SER A 649 29.35 10.33 -7.90
CA SER A 649 30.41 10.86 -7.04
C SER A 649 29.84 11.83 -6.01
N PHE A 650 30.23 11.61 -4.75
CA PHE A 650 29.94 12.51 -3.64
C PHE A 650 31.16 12.53 -2.73
N ALA A 651 32.17 13.30 -3.12
CA ALA A 651 33.40 13.43 -2.35
C ALA A 651 33.19 14.35 -1.15
N LYS A 652 34.18 14.43 -0.25
CA LYS A 652 34.07 15.20 1.01
C LYS A 652 33.88 16.71 0.80
N ASP A 653 34.28 17.21 -0.36
CA ASP A 653 34.15 18.59 -0.84
C ASP A 653 32.88 18.82 -1.67
N SER A 654 32.14 17.76 -2.06
CA SER A 654 30.82 17.87 -2.67
C SER A 654 29.77 18.32 -1.66
N LYS A 655 28.70 18.96 -2.15
CA LYS A 655 27.55 19.40 -1.34
C LYS A 655 26.25 18.95 -1.96
N LEU A 656 25.33 18.48 -1.13
CA LEU A 656 23.95 18.23 -1.55
C LEU A 656 23.20 19.57 -1.56
N VAL A 657 22.77 20.00 -2.75
CA VAL A 657 22.05 21.26 -2.96
C VAL A 657 20.55 21.05 -2.77
N SER A 658 20.01 19.96 -3.31
CA SER A 658 18.60 19.63 -3.23
C SER A 658 18.37 18.12 -3.19
N PHE A 659 17.36 17.70 -2.44
CA PHE A 659 16.75 16.38 -2.47
C PHE A 659 15.25 16.53 -2.69
N ARG A 660 14.70 15.74 -3.60
CA ARG A 660 13.27 15.69 -3.89
C ARG A 660 12.85 14.23 -4.07
N GLY A 661 11.87 13.80 -3.30
CA GLY A 661 11.35 12.44 -3.41
C GLY A 661 10.36 12.24 -4.56
N ALA A 662 9.71 13.31 -5.02
CA ALA A 662 8.71 13.23 -6.09
C ALA A 662 9.39 12.93 -7.45
N PRO A 663 8.97 11.86 -8.16
CA PRO A 663 9.54 11.51 -9.45
C PRO A 663 9.20 12.55 -10.53
N ALA A 664 10.05 12.64 -11.55
CA ALA A 664 9.83 13.50 -12.70
C ALA A 664 8.97 12.80 -13.76
N THR A 665 8.28 13.59 -14.58
CA THR A 665 7.59 13.08 -15.77
C THR A 665 8.49 13.24 -16.99
N VAL A 666 8.38 12.33 -17.97
CA VAL A 666 9.12 12.44 -19.24
C VAL A 666 8.95 13.82 -19.91
N PRO A 667 7.73 14.37 -20.06
CA PRO A 667 7.57 15.73 -20.60
C PRO A 667 8.23 16.82 -19.74
N GLY A 668 8.19 16.68 -18.42
CA GLY A 668 8.86 17.60 -17.50
C GLY A 668 10.36 17.65 -17.75
N VAL A 669 11.00 16.49 -17.94
CA VAL A 669 12.44 16.39 -18.24
C VAL A 669 12.77 17.02 -19.59
N GLN A 670 11.95 16.78 -20.63
CA GLN A 670 12.14 17.42 -21.95
C GLN A 670 12.10 18.95 -21.84
N ASN A 671 11.12 19.48 -21.12
CA ASN A 671 10.98 20.93 -20.92
C ASN A 671 12.15 21.51 -20.11
N ALA A 672 12.61 20.79 -19.09
CA ALA A 672 13.75 21.20 -18.28
C ALA A 672 15.05 21.27 -19.09
N ILE A 673 15.32 20.28 -19.94
CA ILE A 673 16.48 20.27 -20.83
C ILE A 673 16.37 21.37 -21.88
N ALA A 674 15.18 21.60 -22.45
CA ALA A 674 14.96 22.69 -23.40
C ALA A 674 15.09 24.10 -22.79
N ALA A 675 15.08 24.21 -21.46
CA ALA A 675 15.25 25.46 -20.72
C ALA A 675 16.72 25.74 -20.33
N LEU A 676 17.65 24.85 -20.67
CA LEU A 676 19.10 25.03 -20.56
C LEU A 676 19.68 25.52 -21.88
#